data_AF-L1MSW6-F1
#
_entry.id   AF-L1MSW6-F1
#
_cell.length_a   1.000
_cell.length_b   1.000
_cell.length_c   1.000
_cell.angle_alpha   90.00
_cell.angle_beta   90.00
_cell.angle_gamma   90.00
#
_symmetry.space_group_name_H-M   'P 1'
#
loop_
_entity.id
_entity.type
_entity.pdbx_description
1 polymer ?
#
loop_
_entity_poly.entity_id
_entity_poly.type
_entity_poly.pdbx_seq_one_letter_code
_entity_poly.pdbx_strand_id
1 'polypeptide(L)'
;MFRLPLKLVSLICAGAFSLSSPAKTEHLLPRPLQLTKQAGTFALQRALRLEDATQTPLLRKVLSASGATFSESAQAVVRVIVDKSLNTFDYPLAGFGNEGYQLDVSPHLITITVAEPIGVVRAAQTLHQLSLGTEGSPQIEALTMTDFPAFKVRGVMHDVGRSFIDIEELKRQIDLLAQFKVNVFHWHLTENQAWRFEVKAFPQLTSATSMTRFPGKFYTQAECRELEEYAYERGVTIIPEIDMPGHSQAFVRAMGHDMQTEQGMQELQTILEEVAKVFVRAPYIHFGADEHTITYPNFLNTIIDKIHSLGKKAVVWNPINGVAIQNHKVDMTQMWSTRGKLVKGIPNIDCRYNYTNHFDVFADLVGIYKSSIYYAARGNAEIAGTISCPWNDRKLPTQDDIVVQNNFYANALASAERGWIGGGKEYVEKGGVMLPSSGEEYEEFADWERRFLYHKATTLQQVSIPYVRQTNVQWAITEAFPNHGNAAQRFPPETEGLKSSYTYQGLTYTTGYATGAGIYLRHTWGEGTIPAYYAQPKENTTAYAWTYVYSPKAQDVGALIEIYNYGRSEKDLAPNNGHWDRMGAKIWLNDREIPAPSWKNAGKTSMTNENLLEDENFTARPAAPISLKMGWNKVLLKLPFNPNGTRLKKWMFTFVLTDKSGRNALENVIYSPDKIKSIVAGRLAQLVKEVERTLRDKVGNRPGYYPLSLAEEINAVLHQVKGEDFSTLSDEKSQQLFTRLQTAYEALLQSFVSTSVNMPLTPSETANVLYEISTPLRDKLLLTLQQVGKPMVSQKKATEKSLWRCLLREDNTYDLRNYSDNSYISPIVVGENLVTTAMRPVKGWQLKSASTFGLFTISSSDGKQFNQGNGGKGFRLLNWGSGTNSTDTGCQFLFTPVRMENGVITGVQKAAAALAGTAQWYDLQGRPIVSTSRGILVSEEGQKIVR
;
A
#
# COMPACT_ATOMS: atom_id res chain seq x y z
N MET A 1 -15.82 8.56 76.50
CA MET A 1 -16.53 9.09 75.31
C MET A 1 -15.50 9.60 74.30
N PHE A 2 -15.84 9.42 73.04
CA PHE A 2 -15.00 9.33 71.84
C PHE A 2 -14.20 10.60 71.46
N ARG A 3 -12.99 10.39 70.93
CA ARG A 3 -12.28 11.30 70.02
C ARG A 3 -12.15 10.59 68.65
N LEU A 4 -12.69 11.17 67.59
CA LEU A 4 -12.50 10.72 66.20
C LEU A 4 -11.43 11.60 65.51
N PRO A 5 -10.46 11.02 64.79
CA PRO A 5 -9.64 11.76 63.82
C PRO A 5 -9.90 11.34 62.36
N LEU A 6 -9.70 12.33 61.48
CA LEU A 6 -9.44 12.35 60.04
C LEU A 6 -9.55 11.04 59.24
N LYS A 7 -10.42 11.06 58.21
CA LYS A 7 -10.36 10.19 57.03
C LYS A 7 -10.10 11.01 55.77
N LEU A 8 -9.29 10.42 54.89
CA LEU A 8 -9.15 10.65 53.44
C LEU A 8 -8.44 11.93 52.95
N VAL A 9 -7.11 11.89 52.88
CA VAL A 9 -6.34 12.39 51.73
C VAL A 9 -5.13 11.48 51.55
N SER A 10 -5.20 10.52 50.62
CA SER A 10 -4.04 9.91 49.97
C SER A 10 -4.50 9.23 48.68
N LEU A 11 -4.76 10.04 47.66
CA LEU A 11 -4.93 9.56 46.29
C LEU A 11 -3.55 9.61 45.60
N ILE A 12 -2.88 8.47 45.62
CA ILE A 12 -2.14 7.85 44.52
C ILE A 12 -1.44 8.84 43.57
N CYS A 13 -0.21 9.22 43.92
CA CYS A 13 0.86 9.36 42.93
C CYS A 13 1.56 8.00 42.85
N ALA A 14 1.04 7.11 42.00
CA ALA A 14 1.75 5.92 41.53
C ALA A 14 1.82 6.03 40.01
N GLY A 15 3.05 5.94 39.48
CA GLY A 15 3.34 6.01 38.06
C GLY A 15 2.57 4.95 37.26
N ALA A 16 2.49 5.21 35.96
CA ALA A 16 1.85 4.38 34.96
C ALA A 16 2.24 2.89 35.07
N PHE A 17 1.42 2.11 35.77
CA PHE A 17 1.26 0.70 35.48
C PHE A 17 0.11 0.60 34.50
N SER A 18 0.44 0.33 33.23
CA SER A 18 -0.53 -0.16 32.26
C SER A 18 -1.00 -1.52 32.76
N LEU A 19 -2.13 -1.57 33.48
CA LEU A 19 -2.82 -2.82 33.78
C LEU A 19 -3.15 -3.49 32.45
N SER A 20 -2.38 -4.52 32.06
CA SER A 20 -2.64 -5.27 30.85
C SER A 20 -3.95 -6.03 31.00
N SER A 21 -4.93 -5.74 30.15
CA SER A 21 -6.18 -6.51 30.10
C SER A 21 -5.87 -7.97 29.70
N PRO A 22 -6.56 -8.97 30.27
CA PRO A 22 -6.41 -10.37 29.90
C PRO A 22 -6.53 -10.58 28.39
N ALA A 23 -5.70 -11.47 27.83
CA ALA A 23 -5.88 -11.90 26.46
C ALA A 23 -7.25 -12.58 26.30
N LYS A 24 -7.91 -12.27 25.19
CA LYS A 24 -9.20 -12.81 24.80
C LYS A 24 -9.11 -13.23 23.34
N THR A 25 -10.07 -14.02 22.88
CA THR A 25 -10.10 -14.44 21.47
C THR A 25 -10.08 -13.27 20.48
N GLU A 26 -10.60 -12.10 20.86
CA GLU A 26 -10.61 -10.88 20.03
C GLU A 26 -9.23 -10.23 19.86
N HIS A 27 -8.21 -10.69 20.60
CA HIS A 27 -6.83 -10.21 20.49
C HIS A 27 -5.96 -11.06 19.57
N LEU A 28 -6.40 -12.26 19.16
CA LEU A 28 -5.60 -13.20 18.38
C LEU A 28 -5.09 -12.61 17.05
N LEU A 29 -3.79 -12.77 16.82
CA LEU A 29 -3.12 -12.35 15.58
C LEU A 29 -2.21 -13.50 15.07
N PRO A 30 -2.50 -14.17 13.96
CA PRO A 30 -3.55 -13.81 13.02
C PRO A 30 -5.00 -14.05 13.49
N ARG A 31 -5.97 -13.38 12.86
CA ARG A 31 -7.40 -13.63 13.14
C ARG A 31 -7.76 -15.07 12.75
N PRO A 32 -8.36 -15.87 13.65
CA PRO A 32 -8.76 -17.23 13.33
C PRO A 32 -9.93 -17.26 12.34
N LEU A 33 -9.96 -18.25 11.46
CA LEU A 33 -11.00 -18.39 10.43
C LEU A 33 -12.36 -18.80 10.99
N GLN A 34 -12.40 -19.76 11.92
CA GLN A 34 -13.62 -20.22 12.58
C GLN A 34 -13.40 -20.35 14.08
N LEU A 35 -14.25 -19.68 14.88
CA LEU A 35 -14.15 -19.67 16.33
C LEU A 35 -15.53 -19.56 16.95
N THR A 36 -15.83 -20.41 17.93
CA THR A 36 -17.02 -20.31 18.79
C THR A 36 -16.61 -20.34 20.25
N LYS A 37 -17.01 -19.34 21.03
CA LYS A 37 -16.78 -19.32 22.49
C LYS A 37 -17.69 -20.32 23.19
N GLN A 38 -17.17 -20.92 24.26
CA GLN A 38 -17.90 -21.78 25.17
C GLN A 38 -17.84 -21.24 26.62
N ALA A 39 -18.63 -21.82 27.51
CA ALA A 39 -18.63 -21.44 28.92
C ALA A 39 -17.44 -22.08 29.66
N GLY A 40 -16.78 -21.29 30.52
CA GLY A 40 -15.69 -21.73 31.40
C GLY A 40 -14.29 -21.41 30.86
N THR A 41 -13.28 -21.81 31.63
CA THR A 41 -11.86 -21.57 31.31
C THR A 41 -11.01 -22.79 31.65
N PHE A 42 -9.92 -23.00 30.90
CA PHE A 42 -8.89 -23.99 31.21
C PHE A 42 -7.74 -23.29 31.96
N ALA A 43 -7.50 -23.68 33.21
CA ALA A 43 -6.34 -23.19 33.97
C ALA A 43 -5.05 -23.89 33.53
N LEU A 44 -4.00 -23.12 33.23
CA LEU A 44 -2.69 -23.64 32.82
C LEU A 44 -1.78 -23.93 34.01
N GLN A 45 -1.86 -23.16 35.09
CA GLN A 45 -1.04 -23.32 36.28
C GLN A 45 -1.54 -24.46 37.20
N ARG A 46 -1.46 -25.69 36.70
CA ARG A 46 -1.78 -26.94 37.42
C ARG A 46 -1.00 -28.11 36.83
N ALA A 47 -1.06 -29.27 37.47
CA ALA A 47 -0.56 -30.50 36.88
C ALA A 47 -1.42 -30.89 35.67
N LEU A 48 -0.78 -31.17 34.53
CA LEU A 48 -1.39 -31.59 33.28
C LEU A 48 -0.85 -32.96 32.85
N ARG A 49 -1.73 -33.78 32.26
CA ARG A 49 -1.31 -34.96 31.49
C ARG A 49 -1.20 -34.54 30.02
N LEU A 50 0.00 -34.64 29.46
CA LEU A 50 0.27 -34.28 28.06
C LEU A 50 0.32 -35.54 27.20
N GLU A 51 -0.76 -35.80 26.47
CA GLU A 51 -0.89 -36.91 25.51
C GLU A 51 -0.53 -36.40 24.11
N ASP A 52 0.77 -36.27 23.81
CA ASP A 52 1.26 -35.77 22.52
C ASP A 52 2.13 -36.81 21.80
N ALA A 53 1.54 -37.53 20.85
CA ALA A 53 2.23 -38.52 20.02
C ALA A 53 3.25 -37.89 19.05
N THR A 54 3.12 -36.59 18.74
CA THR A 54 4.06 -35.86 17.87
C THR A 54 5.33 -35.43 18.60
N GLN A 55 5.30 -35.45 19.94
CA GLN A 55 6.39 -35.00 20.81
C GLN A 55 6.86 -33.57 20.49
N THR A 56 5.93 -32.66 20.21
CA THR A 56 6.25 -31.30 19.75
C THR A 56 6.89 -30.48 20.89
N PRO A 57 8.20 -30.10 20.80
CA PRO A 57 8.89 -29.41 21.89
C PRO A 57 8.26 -28.06 22.23
N LEU A 58 7.81 -27.32 21.22
CA LEU A 58 7.21 -26.00 21.41
C LEU A 58 5.91 -26.04 22.22
N LEU A 59 5.06 -27.06 22.03
CA LEU A 59 3.82 -27.20 22.80
C LEU A 59 4.14 -27.36 24.29
N ARG A 60 5.07 -28.27 24.63
CA ARG A 60 5.53 -28.44 26.01
C ARG A 60 6.12 -27.15 26.57
N LYS A 61 6.94 -26.43 25.79
CA LYS A 61 7.56 -25.16 26.19
C LYS A 61 6.51 -24.10 26.51
N VAL A 62 5.50 -23.92 25.65
CA VAL A 62 4.40 -22.96 25.86
C VAL A 62 3.64 -23.29 27.14
N LEU A 63 3.21 -24.53 27.33
CA LEU A 63 2.47 -24.94 28.53
C LEU A 63 3.29 -24.73 29.81
N SER A 64 4.59 -25.06 29.78
CA SER A 64 5.50 -24.88 30.92
C SER A 64 5.72 -23.41 31.25
N ALA A 65 5.90 -22.56 30.23
CA ALA A 65 6.07 -21.12 30.39
C ALA A 65 4.83 -20.45 31.00
N SER A 66 3.65 -21.04 30.80
CA SER A 66 2.39 -20.64 31.44
C SER A 66 2.16 -21.26 32.82
N GLY A 67 3.17 -21.93 33.40
CA GLY A 67 3.15 -22.46 34.77
C GLY A 67 2.61 -23.89 34.93
N ALA A 68 2.40 -24.64 33.85
CA ALA A 68 1.99 -26.04 33.94
C ALA A 68 3.13 -26.94 34.44
N THR A 69 2.78 -27.96 35.23
CA THR A 69 3.64 -29.11 35.53
C THR A 69 3.08 -30.37 34.89
N PHE A 70 3.87 -31.42 34.68
CA PHE A 70 3.43 -32.63 33.98
C PHE A 70 3.38 -33.84 34.91
N SER A 71 2.26 -34.57 34.90
CA SER A 71 2.08 -35.84 35.63
C SER A 71 1.09 -36.76 34.92
N GLU A 72 1.40 -38.05 34.82
CA GLU A 72 0.51 -39.08 34.24
C GLU A 72 -0.79 -39.28 35.03
N SER A 73 -0.81 -38.90 36.31
CA SER A 73 -2.00 -38.99 37.18
C SER A 73 -2.85 -37.71 37.19
N ALA A 74 -2.48 -36.68 36.43
CA ALA A 74 -3.21 -35.43 36.40
C ALA A 74 -4.60 -35.60 35.77
N GLN A 75 -5.60 -34.92 36.34
CA GLN A 75 -6.98 -34.97 35.84
C GLN A 75 -7.21 -34.08 34.62
N ALA A 76 -6.46 -32.99 34.50
CA ALA A 76 -6.52 -32.09 33.35
C ALA A 76 -5.62 -32.60 32.24
N VAL A 77 -6.13 -32.67 31.01
CA VAL A 77 -5.44 -33.30 29.88
C VAL A 77 -5.25 -32.29 28.74
N VAL A 78 -4.07 -32.33 28.12
CA VAL A 78 -3.84 -31.77 26.80
C VAL A 78 -3.53 -32.93 25.88
N ARG A 79 -4.36 -33.15 24.86
CA ARG A 79 -4.26 -34.27 23.92
C ARG A 79 -4.04 -33.77 22.51
N VAL A 80 -3.07 -34.38 21.82
CA VAL A 80 -2.83 -34.18 20.39
C VAL A 80 -3.33 -35.41 19.62
N ILE A 81 -4.15 -35.17 18.61
CA ILE A 81 -4.68 -36.19 17.70
C ILE A 81 -4.18 -35.88 16.29
N VAL A 82 -3.51 -36.84 15.65
CA VAL A 82 -3.14 -36.73 14.25
C VAL A 82 -4.22 -37.40 13.41
N ASP A 83 -4.98 -36.60 12.67
CA ASP A 83 -6.04 -37.04 11.77
C ASP A 83 -5.82 -36.44 10.37
N LYS A 84 -5.35 -37.28 9.45
CA LYS A 84 -5.10 -36.88 8.05
C LYS A 84 -6.37 -36.50 7.29
N SER A 85 -7.56 -36.81 7.82
CA SER A 85 -8.84 -36.43 7.24
C SER A 85 -9.37 -35.07 7.72
N LEU A 86 -8.61 -34.37 8.58
CA LEU A 86 -8.98 -33.05 9.10
C LEU A 86 -9.29 -32.07 7.95
N ASN A 87 -10.53 -31.57 7.92
CA ASN A 87 -11.05 -30.72 6.87
C ASN A 87 -10.55 -29.26 6.98
N THR A 88 -9.31 -29.04 6.55
CA THR A 88 -8.64 -27.73 6.50
C THR A 88 -8.23 -27.44 5.05
N PHE A 89 -8.18 -26.16 4.67
CA PHE A 89 -7.67 -25.81 3.34
C PHE A 89 -6.17 -26.09 3.26
N ASP A 90 -5.75 -26.82 2.22
CA ASP A 90 -4.36 -27.12 1.94
C ASP A 90 -4.12 -27.25 0.42
N TYR A 91 -2.88 -27.06 -0.02
CA TYR A 91 -2.46 -27.32 -1.40
C TYR A 91 -1.00 -27.79 -1.45
N PRO A 92 -0.60 -28.67 -2.39
CA PRO A 92 0.77 -29.17 -2.42
C PRO A 92 1.80 -28.06 -2.63
N LEU A 93 2.80 -28.00 -1.74
CA LEU A 93 4.01 -27.22 -1.90
C LEU A 93 5.14 -27.97 -1.21
N ALA A 94 6.17 -28.36 -1.97
CA ALA A 94 7.24 -29.19 -1.42
C ALA A 94 7.92 -28.48 -0.23
N GLY A 95 8.12 -29.21 0.88
CA GLY A 95 8.72 -28.65 2.10
C GLY A 95 7.76 -27.87 3.00
N PHE A 96 6.49 -27.70 2.60
CA PHE A 96 5.47 -26.99 3.38
C PHE A 96 4.26 -27.90 3.60
N GLY A 97 4.19 -28.50 4.79
CA GLY A 97 3.10 -29.39 5.21
C GLY A 97 1.77 -28.67 5.47
N ASN A 98 0.72 -29.44 5.75
CA ASN A 98 -0.56 -28.87 6.19
C ASN A 98 -0.44 -28.26 7.60
N GLU A 99 -0.62 -26.94 7.70
CA GLU A 99 -0.49 -26.16 8.94
C GLU A 99 -1.81 -26.00 9.71
N GLY A 100 -2.90 -26.57 9.20
CA GLY A 100 -4.23 -26.49 9.78
C GLY A 100 -4.38 -27.28 11.08
N TYR A 101 -5.22 -26.77 11.97
CA TYR A 101 -5.51 -27.39 13.25
C TYR A 101 -6.94 -27.10 13.71
N GLN A 102 -7.47 -27.98 14.56
CA GLN A 102 -8.67 -27.76 15.35
C GLN A 102 -8.32 -27.74 16.84
N LEU A 103 -8.89 -26.78 17.57
CA LEU A 103 -8.79 -26.68 19.03
C LEU A 103 -10.16 -26.84 19.65
N ASP A 104 -10.29 -27.77 20.59
CA ASP A 104 -11.44 -27.90 21.47
C ASP A 104 -10.98 -27.73 22.92
N VAL A 105 -11.36 -26.62 23.54
CA VAL A 105 -10.95 -26.22 24.90
C VAL A 105 -12.15 -26.27 25.83
N SER A 106 -12.06 -27.09 26.87
CA SER A 106 -13.01 -27.18 27.99
C SER A 106 -12.27 -26.96 29.32
N PRO A 107 -12.93 -26.89 30.49
CA PRO A 107 -12.24 -26.68 31.77
C PRO A 107 -11.22 -27.77 32.17
N HIS A 108 -11.31 -28.97 31.62
CA HIS A 108 -10.44 -30.11 31.99
C HIS A 108 -9.73 -30.80 30.81
N LEU A 109 -10.05 -30.43 29.56
CA LEU A 109 -9.46 -31.02 28.37
C LEU A 109 -9.20 -29.95 27.31
N ILE A 110 -7.98 -29.93 26.77
CA ILE A 110 -7.65 -29.32 25.49
C ILE A 110 -7.38 -30.46 24.50
N THR A 111 -8.14 -30.51 23.40
CA THR A 111 -7.84 -31.39 22.26
C THR A 111 -7.30 -30.55 21.11
N ILE A 112 -6.15 -30.96 20.58
CA ILE A 112 -5.50 -30.39 19.40
C ILE A 112 -5.55 -31.45 18.30
N THR A 113 -6.37 -31.24 17.27
CA THR A 113 -6.45 -32.16 16.13
C THR A 113 -5.72 -31.55 14.94
N VAL A 114 -4.81 -32.29 14.30
CA VAL A 114 -3.96 -31.81 13.19
C VAL A 114 -3.85 -32.86 12.09
N ALA A 115 -3.65 -32.43 10.85
CA ALA A 115 -3.32 -33.35 9.75
C ALA A 115 -1.82 -33.73 9.75
N GLU A 116 -0.96 -32.78 10.13
CA GLU A 116 0.49 -32.94 10.19
C GLU A 116 1.07 -32.26 11.45
N PRO A 117 2.27 -32.68 11.94
CA PRO A 117 2.87 -32.15 13.17
C PRO A 117 3.04 -30.62 13.21
N ILE A 118 3.24 -29.97 12.05
CA ILE A 118 3.36 -28.50 11.98
C ILE A 118 2.08 -27.79 12.46
N GLY A 119 0.91 -28.41 12.34
CA GLY A 119 -0.34 -27.89 12.92
C GLY A 119 -0.28 -27.75 14.44
N VAL A 120 0.49 -28.62 15.14
CA VAL A 120 0.65 -28.57 16.61
C VAL A 120 1.45 -27.34 17.00
N VAL A 121 2.46 -26.98 16.21
CA VAL A 121 3.24 -25.74 16.39
C VAL A 121 2.32 -24.53 16.27
N ARG A 122 1.42 -24.49 15.27
CA ARG A 122 0.46 -23.38 15.10
C ARG A 122 -0.57 -23.31 16.22
N ALA A 123 -1.11 -24.45 16.63
CA ALA A 123 -1.99 -24.56 17.79
C ALA A 123 -1.31 -24.07 19.09
N ALA A 124 -0.05 -24.46 19.32
CA ALA A 124 0.73 -24.01 20.47
C ALA A 124 0.90 -22.49 20.51
N GLN A 125 1.12 -21.83 19.35
CA GLN A 125 1.19 -20.37 19.30
C GLN A 125 -0.15 -19.69 19.61
N THR A 126 -1.26 -20.26 19.15
CA THR A 126 -2.60 -19.78 19.51
C THR A 126 -2.87 -19.93 21.01
N LEU A 127 -2.52 -21.08 21.60
CA LEU A 127 -2.62 -21.29 23.05
C LEU A 127 -1.72 -20.32 23.83
N HIS A 128 -0.51 -20.04 23.33
CA HIS A 128 0.39 -19.06 23.92
C HIS A 128 -0.27 -17.68 23.96
N GLN A 129 -0.80 -17.18 22.84
CA GLN A 129 -1.47 -15.88 22.81
C GLN A 129 -2.70 -15.82 23.72
N LEU A 130 -3.52 -16.87 23.75
CA LEU A 130 -4.68 -16.94 24.65
C LEU A 130 -4.30 -16.97 26.13
N SER A 131 -3.07 -17.36 26.46
CA SER A 131 -2.57 -17.37 27.84
C SER A 131 -2.03 -16.03 28.34
N LEU A 132 -1.86 -15.02 27.46
CA LEU A 132 -1.25 -13.74 27.81
C LEU A 132 -2.17 -12.84 28.68
N GLY A 133 -1.58 -11.84 29.34
CA GLY A 133 -2.33 -10.77 30.02
C GLY A 133 -3.03 -11.14 31.34
N THR A 134 -2.80 -12.34 31.87
CA THR A 134 -3.36 -12.81 33.15
C THR A 134 -2.27 -12.81 34.22
N GLU A 135 -2.21 -11.76 35.04
CA GLU A 135 -1.25 -11.71 36.15
C GLU A 135 -1.53 -12.85 37.16
N GLY A 136 -0.54 -13.72 37.36
CA GLY A 136 -0.50 -14.72 38.42
C GLY A 136 -1.29 -16.02 38.20
N SER A 137 -2.20 -16.13 37.21
CA SER A 137 -2.88 -17.39 36.88
C SER A 137 -3.34 -17.46 35.42
N PRO A 138 -2.50 -17.99 34.51
CA PRO A 138 -2.85 -18.12 33.10
C PRO A 138 -4.04 -19.04 32.85
N GLN A 139 -5.04 -18.51 32.15
CA GLN A 139 -6.28 -19.22 31.80
C GLN A 139 -6.64 -19.00 30.34
N ILE A 140 -7.18 -20.03 29.70
CA ILE A 140 -7.66 -20.00 28.32
C ILE A 140 -9.19 -20.07 28.32
N GLU A 141 -9.87 -19.17 27.61
CA GLU A 141 -11.32 -19.24 27.40
C GLU A 141 -11.71 -20.57 26.74
N ALA A 142 -12.73 -21.26 27.27
CA ALA A 142 -13.28 -22.43 26.60
C ALA A 142 -13.81 -22.05 25.21
N LEU A 143 -13.48 -22.85 24.19
CA LEU A 143 -13.79 -22.54 22.79
C LEU A 143 -13.69 -23.78 21.91
N THR A 144 -14.28 -23.67 20.72
CA THR A 144 -13.94 -24.50 19.57
C THR A 144 -13.39 -23.62 18.45
N MET A 145 -12.37 -24.08 17.74
CA MET A 145 -11.73 -23.34 16.66
C MET A 145 -11.25 -24.30 15.58
N THR A 146 -11.44 -23.93 14.32
CA THR A 146 -10.74 -24.52 13.17
C THR A 146 -10.00 -23.41 12.46
N ASP A 147 -8.69 -23.55 12.31
CA ASP A 147 -7.84 -22.49 11.78
C ASP A 147 -6.75 -23.06 10.86
N PHE A 148 -6.44 -22.34 9.80
CA PHE A 148 -5.49 -22.75 8.75
C PHE A 148 -5.09 -21.54 7.89
N PRO A 149 -3.89 -21.52 7.29
CA PRO A 149 -3.46 -20.41 6.46
C PRO A 149 -4.07 -20.46 5.05
N ALA A 150 -4.37 -19.29 4.48
CA ALA A 150 -4.74 -19.15 3.08
C ALA A 150 -3.54 -19.33 2.12
N PHE A 151 -2.31 -19.02 2.54
CA PHE A 151 -1.09 -19.15 1.75
C PHE A 151 0.00 -19.88 2.53
N LYS A 152 0.72 -20.80 1.89
CA LYS A 152 1.79 -21.60 2.50
C LYS A 152 3.08 -20.84 2.78
N VAL A 153 3.36 -19.75 2.08
CA VAL A 153 4.55 -18.92 2.30
C VAL A 153 4.15 -17.59 2.92
N ARG A 154 4.61 -17.36 4.15
CA ARG A 154 4.42 -16.11 4.91
C ARG A 154 5.76 -15.77 5.54
N GLY A 155 6.57 -14.99 4.83
CA GLY A 155 7.97 -14.84 5.19
C GLY A 155 8.46 -13.41 5.39
N VAL A 156 9.65 -13.34 5.95
CA VAL A 156 10.50 -12.16 5.96
C VAL A 156 11.87 -12.51 5.39
N MET A 157 12.56 -11.52 4.88
CA MET A 157 13.94 -11.65 4.41
C MET A 157 14.86 -10.75 5.23
N HIS A 158 16.09 -11.19 5.47
CA HIS A 158 17.17 -10.30 5.89
C HIS A 158 18.35 -10.31 4.92
N ASP A 159 18.68 -9.12 4.43
CA ASP A 159 19.90 -8.80 3.71
C ASP A 159 21.09 -8.63 4.68
N VAL A 160 21.76 -9.74 4.95
CA VAL A 160 22.95 -9.76 5.83
C VAL A 160 24.26 -9.59 5.04
N GLY A 161 24.19 -9.73 3.72
CA GLY A 161 25.28 -9.43 2.79
C GLY A 161 25.71 -7.96 2.87
N ARG A 162 24.74 -7.02 2.80
CA ARG A 162 25.02 -5.59 3.00
C ARG A 162 25.31 -5.25 4.47
N SER A 163 24.49 -5.72 5.40
CA SER A 163 24.59 -5.35 6.83
C SER A 163 24.46 -6.56 7.74
N PHE A 164 25.54 -6.91 8.45
CA PHE A 164 25.56 -8.05 9.35
C PHE A 164 24.59 -7.86 10.52
N ILE A 165 23.91 -8.94 10.92
CA ILE A 165 23.01 -9.00 12.08
C ILE A 165 23.50 -10.16 12.95
N ASP A 166 23.59 -9.96 14.27
CA ASP A 166 24.07 -11.00 15.17
C ASP A 166 23.13 -12.22 15.18
N ILE A 167 23.69 -13.43 15.31
CA ILE A 167 22.92 -14.68 15.26
C ILE A 167 21.84 -14.75 16.35
N GLU A 168 22.11 -14.19 17.52
CA GLU A 168 21.16 -14.13 18.63
C GLU A 168 20.00 -13.18 18.34
N GLU A 169 20.26 -12.09 17.60
CA GLU A 169 19.21 -11.20 17.13
C GLU A 169 18.31 -11.88 16.09
N LEU A 170 18.90 -12.66 15.16
CA LEU A 170 18.14 -13.49 14.21
C LEU A 170 17.26 -14.52 14.94
N LYS A 171 17.80 -15.23 15.95
CA LYS A 171 17.02 -16.16 16.80
C LYS A 171 15.88 -15.44 17.52
N ARG A 172 16.14 -14.25 18.08
CA ARG A 172 15.14 -13.44 18.79
C ARG A 172 14.00 -13.02 17.85
N GLN A 173 14.32 -12.57 16.64
CA GLN A 173 13.33 -12.20 15.63
C GLN A 173 12.48 -13.39 15.17
N ILE A 174 13.11 -14.55 14.91
CA ILE A 174 12.40 -15.79 14.54
C ILE A 174 11.44 -16.21 15.65
N ASP A 175 11.88 -16.16 16.91
CA ASP A 175 11.05 -16.50 18.07
C ASP A 175 9.81 -15.60 18.19
N LEU A 176 9.98 -14.29 18.00
CA LEU A 176 8.87 -13.34 18.03
C LEU A 176 7.92 -13.51 16.85
N LEU A 177 8.44 -13.61 15.62
CA LEU A 177 7.63 -13.70 14.40
C LEU A 177 6.85 -15.02 14.30
N ALA A 178 7.42 -16.13 14.78
CA ALA A 178 6.76 -17.42 14.79
C ALA A 178 5.47 -17.43 15.63
N GLN A 179 5.38 -16.59 16.67
CA GLN A 179 4.16 -16.41 17.46
C GLN A 179 2.99 -15.87 16.64
N PHE A 180 3.29 -15.17 15.54
CA PHE A 180 2.32 -14.63 14.59
C PHE A 180 2.21 -15.47 13.31
N LYS A 181 2.67 -16.73 13.37
CA LYS A 181 2.56 -17.73 12.30
C LYS A 181 3.28 -17.35 11.00
N VAL A 182 4.27 -16.44 11.07
CA VAL A 182 5.32 -16.30 10.05
C VAL A 182 6.10 -17.61 9.98
N ASN A 183 6.36 -18.11 8.78
CA ASN A 183 6.88 -19.47 8.59
C ASN A 183 8.05 -19.57 7.61
N VAL A 184 8.52 -18.46 7.05
CA VAL A 184 9.72 -18.44 6.20
C VAL A 184 10.69 -17.35 6.65
N PHE A 185 11.96 -17.72 6.77
CA PHE A 185 13.07 -16.81 6.91
C PHE A 185 13.97 -16.94 5.68
N HIS A 186 13.90 -15.97 4.77
CA HIS A 186 14.78 -15.89 3.61
C HIS A 186 16.08 -15.19 4.02
N TRP A 187 17.19 -15.93 3.97
CA TRP A 187 18.49 -15.47 4.46
C TRP A 187 19.44 -15.14 3.31
N HIS A 188 19.56 -13.85 2.99
CA HIS A 188 20.39 -13.35 1.90
C HIS A 188 21.84 -13.17 2.36
N LEU A 189 22.67 -14.21 2.13
CA LEU A 189 23.97 -14.39 2.78
C LEU A 189 25.14 -13.75 2.02
N THR A 190 24.98 -13.35 0.77
CA THR A 190 26.10 -12.93 -0.09
C THR A 190 25.75 -11.70 -0.91
N GLU A 191 26.71 -10.77 -1.01
CA GLU A 191 26.55 -9.53 -1.77
C GLU A 191 27.87 -8.93 -2.23
N ASN A 192 27.76 -7.83 -2.99
CA ASN A 192 28.89 -7.05 -3.44
C ASN A 192 29.78 -6.59 -2.28
N GLN A 193 29.19 -6.27 -1.12
CA GLN A 193 29.93 -5.78 0.04
C GLN A 193 30.56 -6.90 0.86
N ALA A 194 29.94 -8.08 0.95
CA ALA A 194 30.46 -9.17 1.79
C ALA A 194 29.84 -10.54 1.49
N TRP A 195 30.57 -11.58 1.89
CA TRP A 195 30.14 -12.98 1.90
C TRP A 195 29.98 -13.47 3.34
N ARG A 196 28.79 -13.95 3.75
CA ARG A 196 28.50 -14.26 5.16
C ARG A 196 28.41 -15.73 5.49
N PHE A 197 28.44 -16.63 4.51
CA PHE A 197 28.39 -18.06 4.76
C PHE A 197 29.80 -18.66 4.87
N GLU A 198 30.12 -19.37 5.95
CA GLU A 198 31.40 -20.07 6.05
C GLU A 198 31.51 -21.23 5.05
N VAL A 199 32.50 -21.15 4.16
CA VAL A 199 32.86 -22.22 3.22
C VAL A 199 34.23 -22.77 3.62
N LYS A 200 34.31 -24.01 4.09
CA LYS A 200 35.55 -24.61 4.58
C LYS A 200 36.56 -24.82 3.45
N ALA A 201 36.10 -25.12 2.24
CA ALA A 201 36.95 -25.22 1.06
C ALA A 201 37.59 -23.88 0.66
N PHE A 202 36.95 -22.76 0.96
CA PHE A 202 37.36 -21.42 0.53
C PHE A 202 37.31 -20.40 1.68
N PRO A 203 38.18 -20.53 2.70
CA PRO A 203 38.18 -19.64 3.87
C PRO A 203 38.46 -18.17 3.51
N GLN A 204 39.05 -17.89 2.35
CA GLN A 204 39.25 -16.54 1.83
C GLN A 204 37.94 -15.79 1.57
N LEU A 205 36.82 -16.47 1.32
CA LEU A 205 35.51 -15.84 1.12
C LEU A 205 35.09 -15.05 2.35
N THR A 206 35.34 -15.59 3.55
CA THR A 206 34.96 -14.98 4.82
C THR A 206 36.09 -14.17 5.49
N SER A 207 37.21 -13.95 4.79
CA SER A 207 38.31 -13.10 5.26
C SER A 207 37.87 -11.64 5.43
N ALA A 208 38.46 -10.94 6.40
CA ALA A 208 38.28 -9.50 6.56
C ALA A 208 38.69 -8.69 5.31
N THR A 209 39.63 -9.20 4.51
CA THR A 209 40.16 -8.51 3.33
C THR A 209 39.24 -8.55 2.10
N SER A 210 38.30 -9.50 2.03
CA SER A 210 37.37 -9.64 0.91
C SER A 210 36.07 -8.82 1.10
N MET A 211 35.87 -8.20 2.27
CA MET A 211 34.62 -7.54 2.64
C MET A 211 34.81 -6.03 2.87
N THR A 212 33.91 -5.22 2.32
CA THR A 212 33.93 -3.76 2.49
C THR A 212 33.02 -3.28 3.62
N ARG A 213 32.04 -4.08 4.03
CA ARG A 213 31.19 -3.83 5.20
C ARG A 213 31.32 -4.94 6.22
N PHE A 214 31.47 -4.56 7.50
CA PHE A 214 31.62 -5.50 8.62
C PHE A 214 32.68 -6.57 8.34
N PRO A 215 33.95 -6.17 8.10
CA PRO A 215 35.00 -7.09 7.67
C PRO A 215 35.23 -8.20 8.70
N GLY A 216 35.29 -9.45 8.23
CA GLY A 216 35.51 -10.64 9.06
C GLY A 216 34.29 -11.11 9.86
N LYS A 217 33.13 -10.48 9.69
CA LYS A 217 31.86 -10.94 10.28
C LYS A 217 31.15 -11.87 9.30
N PHE A 218 30.90 -13.11 9.72
CA PHE A 218 30.21 -14.15 8.96
C PHE A 218 29.59 -15.14 9.95
N TYR A 219 28.74 -16.03 9.44
CA TYR A 219 28.15 -17.12 10.21
C TYR A 219 28.93 -18.40 9.95
N THR A 220 29.39 -19.04 11.02
CA THR A 220 29.99 -20.36 10.96
C THR A 220 28.95 -21.38 10.54
N GLN A 221 29.41 -22.50 9.99
CA GLN A 221 28.50 -23.60 9.65
C GLN A 221 27.78 -24.18 10.87
N ALA A 222 28.38 -24.07 12.07
CA ALA A 222 27.75 -24.48 13.32
C ALA A 222 26.58 -23.56 13.67
N GLU A 223 26.78 -22.24 13.62
CA GLU A 223 25.72 -21.25 13.84
C GLU A 223 24.59 -21.38 12.82
N CYS A 224 24.90 -21.64 11.54
CA CYS A 224 23.87 -21.87 10.53
C CYS A 224 23.02 -23.12 10.83
N ARG A 225 23.63 -24.24 11.24
CA ARG A 225 22.90 -25.45 11.65
C ARG A 225 22.04 -25.20 12.89
N GLU A 226 22.60 -24.48 13.86
CA GLU A 226 21.88 -24.14 15.09
C GLU A 226 20.67 -23.26 14.79
N LEU A 227 20.82 -22.23 13.95
CA LEU A 227 19.71 -21.38 13.56
C LEU A 227 18.65 -22.13 12.77
N GLU A 228 19.05 -23.05 11.87
CA GLU A 228 18.10 -23.88 11.11
C GLU A 228 17.27 -24.77 12.03
N GLU A 229 17.89 -25.43 13.02
CA GLU A 229 17.16 -26.23 14.01
C GLU A 229 16.24 -25.34 14.87
N TYR A 230 16.77 -24.22 15.34
CA TYR A 230 16.02 -23.25 16.15
C TYR A 230 14.78 -22.73 15.42
N ALA A 231 14.90 -22.44 14.13
CA ALA A 231 13.79 -22.01 13.27
C ALA A 231 12.80 -23.14 13.04
N TYR A 232 13.28 -24.36 12.77
CA TYR A 232 12.46 -25.54 12.53
C TYR A 232 11.55 -25.87 13.71
N GLU A 233 12.06 -25.84 14.95
CA GLU A 233 11.27 -26.05 16.17
C GLU A 233 10.11 -25.06 16.33
N ARG A 234 10.21 -23.89 15.69
CA ARG A 234 9.21 -22.81 15.68
C ARG A 234 8.33 -22.82 14.45
N GLY A 235 8.49 -23.82 13.59
CA GLY A 235 7.76 -23.92 12.33
C GLY A 235 8.18 -22.86 11.31
N VAL A 236 9.44 -22.43 11.34
CA VAL A 236 10.01 -21.49 10.38
C VAL A 236 11.01 -22.22 9.49
N THR A 237 10.75 -22.21 8.19
CA THR A 237 11.64 -22.77 7.17
C THR A 237 12.66 -21.71 6.75
N ILE A 238 13.95 -22.03 6.81
CA ILE A 238 15.01 -21.19 6.26
C ILE A 238 15.12 -21.45 4.76
N ILE A 239 15.20 -20.37 3.98
CA ILE A 239 15.62 -20.39 2.57
C ILE A 239 16.96 -19.66 2.50
N PRO A 240 18.10 -20.37 2.46
CA PRO A 240 19.40 -19.74 2.29
C PRO A 240 19.57 -19.26 0.84
N GLU A 241 20.09 -18.04 0.69
CA GLU A 241 20.45 -17.50 -0.61
C GLU A 241 21.95 -17.27 -0.74
N ILE A 242 22.52 -17.86 -1.80
CA ILE A 242 23.83 -17.53 -2.34
C ILE A 242 23.59 -16.95 -3.73
N ASP A 243 23.58 -15.63 -3.85
CA ASP A 243 23.29 -14.96 -5.10
C ASP A 243 24.43 -15.17 -6.12
N MET A 244 24.05 -15.63 -7.31
CA MET A 244 24.97 -15.95 -8.40
C MET A 244 24.28 -15.83 -9.78
N PRO A 245 24.96 -15.30 -10.82
CA PRO A 245 26.31 -14.71 -10.79
C PRO A 245 26.31 -13.23 -10.37
N GLY A 246 25.12 -12.65 -10.13
CA GLY A 246 24.95 -11.29 -9.66
C GLY A 246 25.55 -11.05 -8.28
N HIS A 247 25.67 -9.78 -7.91
CA HIS A 247 26.01 -9.38 -6.53
C HIS A 247 27.27 -10.06 -5.94
N SER A 248 28.27 -10.33 -6.79
CA SER A 248 29.38 -11.25 -6.50
C SER A 248 30.72 -10.56 -6.25
N GLN A 249 30.77 -9.24 -6.08
CA GLN A 249 32.07 -8.54 -5.91
C GLN A 249 32.87 -8.99 -4.68
N ALA A 250 32.23 -9.50 -3.61
CA ALA A 250 32.95 -10.12 -2.50
C ALA A 250 33.65 -11.42 -2.88
N PHE A 251 33.01 -12.24 -3.73
CA PHE A 251 33.61 -13.44 -4.29
C PHE A 251 34.82 -13.08 -5.15
N VAL A 252 34.69 -12.10 -6.06
CA VAL A 252 35.81 -11.67 -6.93
C VAL A 252 37.02 -11.21 -6.11
N ARG A 253 36.81 -10.41 -5.05
CA ARG A 253 37.91 -9.97 -4.18
C ARG A 253 38.57 -11.12 -3.41
N ALA A 254 37.80 -12.15 -3.05
CA ALA A 254 38.31 -13.30 -2.33
C ALA A 254 39.05 -14.29 -3.24
N MET A 255 38.45 -14.62 -4.39
CA MET A 255 38.89 -15.71 -5.27
C MET A 255 39.87 -15.24 -6.35
N GLY A 256 39.80 -13.96 -6.74
CA GLY A 256 40.66 -13.37 -7.78
C GLY A 256 40.09 -13.45 -9.20
N HIS A 257 38.92 -14.06 -9.39
CA HIS A 257 38.24 -14.22 -10.68
C HIS A 257 36.72 -14.16 -10.52
N ASP A 258 36.02 -14.03 -11.66
CA ASP A 258 34.56 -13.96 -11.72
C ASP A 258 33.91 -15.35 -11.56
N MET A 259 32.70 -15.39 -11.00
CA MET A 259 31.87 -16.61 -10.89
C MET A 259 31.59 -17.24 -12.27
N GLN A 260 31.53 -16.43 -13.33
CA GLN A 260 31.25 -16.83 -14.71
C GLN A 260 32.50 -17.26 -15.48
N THR A 261 33.48 -17.86 -14.78
CA THR A 261 34.65 -18.53 -15.35
C THR A 261 34.55 -20.04 -15.13
N GLU A 262 35.33 -20.85 -15.85
CA GLU A 262 35.37 -22.31 -15.61
C GLU A 262 35.73 -22.63 -14.15
N GLN A 263 36.72 -21.91 -13.61
CA GLN A 263 37.13 -22.05 -12.22
C GLN A 263 36.03 -21.60 -11.25
N GLY A 264 35.44 -20.41 -11.46
CA GLY A 264 34.34 -19.91 -10.64
C GLY A 264 33.14 -20.87 -10.61
N MET A 265 32.80 -21.48 -11.74
CA MET A 265 31.72 -22.46 -11.83
C MET A 265 32.02 -23.76 -11.06
N GLN A 266 33.27 -24.20 -11.00
CA GLN A 266 33.66 -25.36 -10.18
C GLN A 266 33.55 -25.01 -8.68
N GLU A 267 34.03 -23.83 -8.30
CA GLU A 267 33.98 -23.36 -6.92
C GLU A 267 32.54 -23.16 -6.43
N LEU A 268 31.64 -22.61 -7.25
CA LEU A 268 30.21 -22.50 -6.94
C LEU A 268 29.57 -23.86 -6.66
N GLN A 269 29.94 -24.90 -7.41
CA GLN A 269 29.42 -26.24 -7.17
C GLN A 269 29.90 -26.81 -5.83
N THR A 270 31.16 -26.58 -5.45
CA THR A 270 31.69 -26.94 -4.12
C THR A 270 31.00 -26.15 -3.00
N ILE A 271 30.76 -24.85 -3.21
CA ILE A 271 30.02 -24.01 -2.25
C ILE A 271 28.61 -24.57 -2.03
N LEU A 272 27.89 -24.91 -3.11
CA LEU A 272 26.54 -25.47 -3.01
C LEU A 272 26.50 -26.81 -2.26
N GLU A 273 27.54 -27.65 -2.40
CA GLU A 273 27.67 -28.87 -1.60
C GLU A 273 27.77 -28.58 -0.10
N GLU A 274 28.56 -27.58 0.29
CA GLU A 274 28.68 -27.17 1.70
C GLU A 274 27.38 -26.54 2.22
N VAL A 275 26.73 -25.68 1.43
CA VAL A 275 25.41 -25.11 1.76
C VAL A 275 24.39 -26.23 2.00
N ALA A 276 24.28 -27.21 1.10
CA ALA A 276 23.32 -28.30 1.24
C ALA A 276 23.62 -29.23 2.44
N LYS A 277 24.90 -29.41 2.80
CA LYS A 277 25.34 -30.16 4.00
C LYS A 277 25.07 -29.41 5.31
N VAL A 278 25.02 -28.08 5.27
CA VAL A 278 24.72 -27.24 6.44
C VAL A 278 23.22 -27.10 6.63
N PHE A 279 22.50 -26.71 5.59
CA PHE A 279 21.06 -26.51 5.61
C PHE A 279 20.33 -27.80 5.24
N VAL A 280 20.34 -28.77 6.15
CA VAL A 280 19.79 -30.12 5.89
C VAL A 280 18.27 -30.10 5.84
N ARG A 281 17.62 -29.17 6.56
CA ARG A 281 16.15 -29.04 6.61
C ARG A 281 15.59 -28.10 5.55
N ALA A 282 16.38 -27.17 5.03
CA ALA A 282 15.97 -26.28 3.94
C ALA A 282 15.61 -27.12 2.70
N PRO A 283 14.36 -27.09 2.22
CA PRO A 283 13.97 -27.80 1.00
C PRO A 283 14.50 -27.09 -0.25
N TYR A 284 14.76 -25.79 -0.13
CA TYR A 284 15.09 -24.88 -1.20
C TYR A 284 16.45 -24.22 -0.98
N ILE A 285 17.17 -23.97 -2.06
CA ILE A 285 18.30 -23.04 -2.11
C ILE A 285 17.92 -21.95 -3.11
N HIS A 286 17.96 -20.70 -2.66
CA HIS A 286 17.82 -19.55 -3.55
C HIS A 286 19.19 -19.23 -4.14
N PHE A 287 19.28 -19.07 -5.45
CA PHE A 287 20.56 -18.75 -6.11
C PHE A 287 20.57 -17.36 -6.76
N GLY A 288 19.51 -16.59 -6.56
CA GLY A 288 19.44 -15.17 -6.92
C GLY A 288 19.32 -14.93 -8.43
N ALA A 289 20.44 -14.58 -9.06
CA ALA A 289 20.61 -14.28 -10.48
C ALA A 289 19.99 -12.97 -10.98
N ASP A 290 19.65 -12.05 -10.08
CA ASP A 290 19.11 -10.75 -10.43
C ASP A 290 20.19 -9.74 -10.86
N GLU A 291 19.72 -8.67 -11.50
CA GLU A 291 20.45 -7.46 -11.90
C GLU A 291 21.75 -7.62 -12.73
N HIS A 292 22.12 -8.83 -13.12
CA HIS A 292 23.37 -9.13 -13.83
C HIS A 292 23.14 -9.84 -15.18
N THR A 293 24.06 -9.65 -16.13
CA THR A 293 24.02 -10.36 -17.41
C THR A 293 24.73 -11.70 -17.29
N ILE A 294 24.02 -12.78 -17.62
CA ILE A 294 24.60 -14.13 -17.64
C ILE A 294 25.35 -14.33 -18.97
N THR A 295 26.64 -14.58 -18.87
CA THR A 295 27.58 -14.72 -19.99
C THR A 295 28.18 -16.12 -20.09
N TYR A 296 28.28 -16.86 -18.98
CA TYR A 296 28.78 -18.23 -19.00
C TYR A 296 27.76 -19.17 -19.67
N PRO A 297 28.16 -19.99 -20.66
CA PRO A 297 27.25 -20.91 -21.34
C PRO A 297 26.53 -21.85 -20.37
N ASN A 298 25.20 -21.91 -20.45
CA ASN A 298 24.35 -22.79 -19.63
C ASN A 298 24.45 -22.59 -18.11
N PHE A 299 24.98 -21.46 -17.62
CA PHE A 299 25.16 -21.16 -16.19
C PHE A 299 23.97 -21.60 -15.32
N LEU A 300 22.77 -21.13 -15.65
CA LEU A 300 21.55 -21.41 -14.86
C LEU A 300 21.25 -22.90 -14.77
N ASN A 301 21.33 -23.63 -15.88
CA ASN A 301 21.04 -25.07 -15.89
C ASN A 301 22.09 -25.83 -15.08
N THR A 302 23.37 -25.45 -15.17
CA THR A 302 24.42 -26.07 -14.36
C THR A 302 24.19 -25.88 -12.86
N ILE A 303 23.80 -24.67 -12.44
CA ILE A 303 23.48 -24.39 -11.03
C ILE A 303 22.21 -25.13 -10.58
N ILE A 304 21.14 -25.11 -11.39
CA ILE A 304 19.89 -25.82 -11.10
C ILE A 304 20.14 -27.33 -10.98
N ASP A 305 20.81 -27.94 -11.95
CA ASP A 305 21.14 -29.37 -11.96
C ASP A 305 22.01 -29.73 -10.75
N LYS A 306 22.94 -28.85 -10.37
CA LYS A 306 23.73 -29.03 -9.15
C LYS A 306 22.85 -29.04 -7.90
N ILE A 307 21.98 -28.05 -7.73
CA ILE A 307 21.05 -27.98 -6.58
C ILE A 307 20.18 -29.25 -6.53
N HIS A 308 19.65 -29.70 -7.66
CA HIS A 308 18.85 -30.94 -7.76
C HIS A 308 19.66 -32.18 -7.38
N SER A 309 20.93 -32.28 -7.82
CA SER A 309 21.81 -33.39 -7.47
C SER A 309 22.07 -33.52 -5.96
N LEU A 310 21.89 -32.43 -5.22
CA LEU A 310 22.02 -32.37 -3.77
C LEU A 310 20.71 -32.67 -3.03
N GLY A 311 19.65 -33.08 -3.76
CA GLY A 311 18.33 -33.35 -3.20
C GLY A 311 17.57 -32.08 -2.76
N LYS A 312 18.00 -30.91 -3.26
CA LYS A 312 17.40 -29.61 -2.96
C LYS A 312 16.62 -29.08 -4.17
N LYS A 313 15.81 -28.06 -3.93
CA LYS A 313 15.01 -27.37 -4.96
C LYS A 313 15.56 -25.98 -5.24
N ALA A 314 15.53 -25.55 -6.48
CA ALA A 314 16.10 -24.28 -6.90
C ALA A 314 15.04 -23.16 -6.86
N VAL A 315 15.39 -22.03 -6.25
CA VAL A 315 14.59 -20.79 -6.26
C VAL A 315 15.40 -19.66 -6.88
N VAL A 316 14.74 -18.79 -7.63
CA VAL A 316 15.39 -17.71 -8.36
C VAL A 316 14.55 -16.43 -8.33
N TRP A 317 15.21 -15.28 -8.39
CA TRP A 317 14.53 -14.00 -8.57
C TRP A 317 13.85 -13.91 -9.94
N ASN A 318 12.75 -13.15 -10.01
CA ASN A 318 11.98 -12.94 -11.23
C ASN A 318 11.57 -11.47 -11.37
N PRO A 319 11.98 -10.77 -12.45
CA PRO A 319 12.68 -11.29 -13.63
C PRO A 319 14.21 -11.34 -13.46
N ILE A 320 14.85 -12.08 -14.37
CA ILE A 320 16.31 -12.07 -14.60
C ILE A 320 16.59 -11.32 -15.91
N ASN A 321 17.70 -10.58 -15.98
CA ASN A 321 18.05 -9.80 -17.16
C ASN A 321 18.33 -10.70 -18.38
N GLY A 322 17.52 -10.55 -19.44
CA GLY A 322 17.71 -11.26 -20.71
C GLY A 322 17.35 -12.76 -20.68
N VAL A 323 16.75 -13.26 -19.60
CA VAL A 323 16.44 -14.68 -19.42
C VAL A 323 14.95 -14.94 -19.42
N ALA A 324 14.54 -15.94 -20.19
CA ALA A 324 13.21 -16.51 -20.19
C ALA A 324 13.15 -17.66 -19.17
N ILE A 325 12.83 -17.35 -17.91
CA ILE A 325 12.88 -18.30 -16.77
C ILE A 325 12.07 -19.57 -17.04
N GLN A 326 10.95 -19.48 -17.77
CA GLN A 326 10.10 -20.61 -18.15
C GLN A 326 10.81 -21.70 -18.98
N ASN A 327 11.97 -21.39 -19.55
CA ASN A 327 12.79 -22.36 -20.30
C ASN A 327 13.76 -23.14 -19.41
N HIS A 328 13.79 -22.86 -18.11
CA HIS A 328 14.67 -23.47 -17.13
C HIS A 328 13.86 -24.28 -16.11
N LYS A 329 14.41 -25.40 -15.64
CA LYS A 329 13.74 -26.32 -14.70
C LYS A 329 13.83 -25.84 -13.24
N VAL A 330 13.58 -24.56 -13.00
CA VAL A 330 13.54 -24.01 -11.63
C VAL A 330 12.28 -24.50 -10.91
N ASP A 331 12.37 -24.73 -9.59
CA ASP A 331 11.24 -25.27 -8.81
C ASP A 331 10.29 -24.18 -8.29
N MET A 332 10.76 -22.95 -8.15
CA MET A 332 9.99 -21.82 -7.64
C MET A 332 10.63 -20.50 -8.09
N THR A 333 9.83 -19.44 -8.27
CA THR A 333 10.37 -18.09 -8.49
C THR A 333 9.92 -17.10 -7.42
N GLN A 334 10.73 -16.08 -7.16
CA GLN A 334 10.39 -14.97 -6.28
C GLN A 334 10.30 -13.67 -7.08
N MET A 335 9.09 -13.13 -7.23
CA MET A 335 8.83 -11.92 -8.02
C MET A 335 9.11 -10.67 -7.20
N TRP A 336 10.00 -9.80 -7.68
CA TRP A 336 10.46 -8.65 -6.89
C TRP A 336 10.25 -7.29 -7.57
N SER A 337 10.27 -7.26 -8.89
CA SER A 337 10.11 -6.05 -9.69
C SER A 337 8.66 -5.86 -10.14
N THR A 338 8.26 -4.62 -10.48
CA THR A 338 6.97 -4.35 -11.16
C THR A 338 6.83 -5.12 -12.49
N ARG A 339 7.97 -5.50 -13.08
CA ARG A 339 8.07 -6.35 -14.28
C ARG A 339 7.90 -7.84 -14.02
N GLY A 340 8.06 -8.29 -12.77
CA GLY A 340 7.94 -9.70 -12.40
C GLY A 340 6.55 -10.22 -12.75
N LYS A 341 6.51 -11.40 -13.39
CA LYS A 341 5.27 -12.08 -13.78
C LYS A 341 5.35 -13.53 -13.35
N LEU A 342 4.23 -14.05 -12.88
CA LEU A 342 4.08 -15.47 -12.54
C LEU A 342 4.58 -16.36 -13.68
N VAL A 343 5.42 -17.33 -13.32
CA VAL A 343 5.83 -18.42 -14.20
C VAL A 343 4.86 -19.59 -14.00
N LYS A 344 4.17 -19.97 -15.08
CA LYS A 344 3.13 -21.00 -15.03
C LYS A 344 3.69 -22.38 -14.71
N GLY A 345 2.92 -23.18 -14.00
CA GLY A 345 3.23 -24.58 -13.69
C GLY A 345 4.20 -24.78 -12.51
N ILE A 346 4.73 -23.71 -11.92
CA ILE A 346 5.58 -23.74 -10.72
C ILE A 346 5.07 -22.72 -9.70
N PRO A 347 5.35 -22.90 -8.40
CA PRO A 347 5.02 -21.93 -7.37
C PRO A 347 5.80 -20.61 -7.54
N ASN A 348 5.14 -19.50 -7.20
CA ASN A 348 5.71 -18.16 -7.23
C ASN A 348 5.45 -17.45 -5.91
N ILE A 349 6.48 -16.81 -5.37
CA ILE A 349 6.41 -15.92 -4.21
C ILE A 349 6.22 -14.49 -4.72
N ASP A 350 5.23 -13.78 -4.18
CA ASP A 350 4.99 -12.38 -4.51
C ASP A 350 5.67 -11.44 -3.50
N CYS A 351 6.72 -10.76 -3.94
CA CYS A 351 7.38 -9.66 -3.24
C CYS A 351 7.24 -8.34 -4.00
N ARG A 352 6.45 -8.31 -5.08
CA ARG A 352 6.23 -7.09 -5.85
C ARG A 352 5.56 -6.08 -4.93
N TYR A 353 6.10 -4.87 -4.91
CA TYR A 353 5.62 -3.81 -4.00
C TYR A 353 5.65 -4.21 -2.51
N ASN A 354 6.51 -5.15 -2.10
CA ASN A 354 6.77 -5.52 -0.69
C ASN A 354 8.24 -5.27 -0.28
N TYR A 355 8.86 -4.29 -0.94
CA TYR A 355 10.22 -3.78 -0.66
C TYR A 355 10.15 -2.71 0.44
N THR A 356 10.11 -3.16 1.69
CA THR A 356 9.80 -2.33 2.86
C THR A 356 10.87 -1.26 3.15
N ASN A 357 12.03 -1.35 2.50
CA ASN A 357 13.09 -0.36 2.53
C ASN A 357 12.73 0.98 1.85
N HIS A 358 11.62 1.06 1.12
CA HIS A 358 11.10 2.32 0.57
C HIS A 358 9.92 2.90 1.33
N PHE A 359 9.40 2.19 2.33
CA PHE A 359 8.05 2.43 2.85
C PHE A 359 8.03 3.52 3.92
N ASP A 360 6.98 4.33 3.86
CA ASP A 360 6.47 5.08 5.01
C ASP A 360 5.89 4.09 6.03
N VAL A 361 5.98 4.46 7.30
CA VAL A 361 5.57 3.62 8.42
C VAL A 361 4.07 3.35 8.44
N PHE A 362 3.26 4.30 7.98
CA PHE A 362 1.80 4.29 8.17
C PHE A 362 1.05 3.96 6.88
N ALA A 363 1.37 4.64 5.78
CA ALA A 363 0.63 4.54 4.53
C ALA A 363 0.87 3.19 3.82
N ASP A 364 2.14 2.80 3.63
CA ASP A 364 2.45 1.56 2.90
C ASP A 364 1.96 0.31 3.66
N LEU A 365 1.92 0.35 5.00
CA LEU A 365 1.37 -0.72 5.83
C LEU A 365 -0.12 -0.99 5.53
N VAL A 366 -0.89 0.07 5.24
CA VAL A 366 -2.28 -0.05 4.80
C VAL A 366 -2.36 -0.76 3.46
N GLY A 367 -1.45 -0.43 2.52
CA GLY A 367 -1.34 -1.10 1.23
C GLY A 367 -1.02 -2.59 1.36
N ILE A 368 -0.04 -2.94 2.20
CA ILE A 368 0.31 -4.34 2.51
C ILE A 368 -0.91 -5.09 3.04
N TYR A 369 -1.60 -4.52 4.02
CA TYR A 369 -2.73 -5.17 4.65
C TYR A 369 -3.91 -5.37 3.70
N LYS A 370 -4.30 -4.34 2.93
CA LYS A 370 -5.49 -4.37 2.07
C LYS A 370 -5.27 -5.18 0.78
N SER A 371 -4.02 -5.28 0.32
CA SER A 371 -3.71 -5.92 -0.94
C SER A 371 -3.99 -7.42 -0.90
N SER A 372 -4.53 -7.96 -1.99
CA SER A 372 -4.41 -9.40 -2.26
C SER A 372 -2.94 -9.80 -2.47
N ILE A 373 -2.63 -11.08 -2.38
CA ILE A 373 -1.30 -11.62 -2.75
C ILE A 373 -1.38 -12.08 -4.20
N TYR A 374 -0.67 -11.40 -5.10
CA TYR A 374 -0.71 -11.59 -6.55
C TYR A 374 -2.11 -11.84 -7.14
N TYR A 375 -3.05 -10.92 -6.87
CA TYR A 375 -4.44 -10.97 -7.37
C TYR A 375 -5.25 -12.20 -6.92
N ALA A 376 -4.75 -12.98 -5.96
CA ALA A 376 -5.42 -14.18 -5.47
C ALA A 376 -5.93 -13.98 -4.03
N ALA A 377 -7.14 -14.50 -3.78
CA ALA A 377 -7.72 -14.54 -2.44
C ALA A 377 -7.11 -15.64 -1.55
N ARG A 378 -6.47 -16.65 -2.14
CA ARG A 378 -5.80 -17.76 -1.44
C ARG A 378 -4.71 -18.36 -2.31
N GLY A 379 -3.78 -19.05 -1.68
CA GLY A 379 -2.69 -19.74 -2.34
C GLY A 379 -3.15 -20.92 -3.18
N ASN A 380 -2.29 -21.34 -4.09
CA ASN A 380 -2.47 -22.49 -4.96
C ASN A 380 -1.11 -22.98 -5.44
N ALA A 381 -1.09 -23.98 -6.34
CA ALA A 381 0.14 -24.56 -6.86
C ALA A 381 1.09 -23.55 -7.55
N GLU A 382 0.56 -22.43 -8.07
CA GLU A 382 1.35 -21.39 -8.76
C GLU A 382 1.62 -20.16 -7.87
N ILE A 383 0.83 -19.92 -6.82
CA ILE A 383 0.99 -18.77 -5.91
C ILE A 383 1.24 -19.29 -4.49
N ALA A 384 2.50 -19.28 -4.09
CA ALA A 384 2.95 -19.82 -2.82
C ALA A 384 2.61 -18.90 -1.64
N GLY A 385 2.68 -17.58 -1.85
CA GLY A 385 2.47 -16.57 -0.81
C GLY A 385 3.37 -15.36 -0.98
N THR A 386 3.80 -14.73 0.12
CA THR A 386 4.56 -13.47 0.10
C THR A 386 5.73 -13.49 1.09
N ILE A 387 6.78 -12.71 0.78
CA ILE A 387 7.90 -12.43 1.68
C ILE A 387 8.12 -10.91 1.73
N SER A 388 8.12 -10.32 2.93
CA SER A 388 8.51 -8.92 3.12
C SER A 388 10.04 -8.78 3.07
N CYS A 389 10.54 -7.92 2.18
CA CYS A 389 11.97 -7.84 1.85
C CYS A 389 12.59 -6.47 2.17
N PRO A 390 13.12 -6.25 3.38
CA PRO A 390 13.98 -5.12 3.68
C PRO A 390 15.40 -5.34 3.13
N TRP A 391 15.80 -4.52 2.16
CA TRP A 391 17.18 -4.43 1.68
C TRP A 391 17.95 -3.33 2.41
N ASN A 392 19.25 -3.56 2.63
CA ASN A 392 20.11 -2.70 3.44
C ASN A 392 21.14 -1.93 2.58
N ASP A 393 20.75 -1.44 1.39
CA ASP A 393 21.69 -0.80 0.48
C ASP A 393 22.35 0.43 1.12
N ARG A 394 21.56 1.28 1.78
CA ARG A 394 22.07 2.34 2.66
C ARG A 394 22.51 1.72 3.98
N LYS A 395 23.74 2.03 4.37
CA LYS A 395 24.25 1.61 5.67
C LYS A 395 23.47 2.32 6.79
N LEU A 396 22.98 1.54 7.75
CA LEU A 396 22.32 2.03 8.95
C LEU A 396 23.28 1.97 10.15
N PRO A 397 23.10 2.82 11.18
CA PRO A 397 24.05 2.92 12.29
C PRO A 397 24.14 1.62 13.11
N THR A 398 23.01 0.96 13.36
CA THR A 398 22.92 -0.26 14.17
C THR A 398 22.00 -1.30 13.54
N GLN A 399 22.03 -2.53 14.05
CA GLN A 399 21.07 -3.57 13.65
C GLN A 399 19.64 -3.25 14.11
N ASP A 400 19.47 -2.53 15.22
CA ASP A 400 18.15 -2.07 15.67
C ASP A 400 17.57 -1.03 14.70
N ASP A 401 18.41 -0.17 14.13
CA ASP A 401 17.98 0.78 13.09
C ASP A 401 17.48 0.06 11.84
N ILE A 402 18.05 -1.09 11.47
CA ILE A 402 17.55 -1.92 10.36
C ILE A 402 16.12 -2.35 10.62
N VAL A 403 15.80 -2.75 11.84
CA VAL A 403 14.46 -3.20 12.24
C VAL A 403 13.48 -2.02 12.29
N VAL A 404 13.86 -0.95 12.99
CA VAL A 404 12.97 0.18 13.28
C VAL A 404 12.73 1.03 12.03
N GLN A 405 13.77 1.37 11.26
CA GLN A 405 13.60 2.23 10.07
C GLN A 405 12.85 1.54 8.93
N ASN A 406 12.80 0.20 8.90
CA ASN A 406 12.02 -0.56 7.93
C ASN A 406 10.63 -0.98 8.45
N ASN A 407 10.23 -0.51 9.64
CA ASN A 407 8.98 -0.89 10.29
C ASN A 407 8.75 -2.42 10.28
N PHE A 408 9.84 -3.17 10.53
CA PHE A 408 9.97 -4.58 10.18
C PHE A 408 8.84 -5.46 10.74
N TYR A 409 8.60 -5.38 12.05
CA TYR A 409 7.57 -6.19 12.70
C TYR A 409 6.15 -5.87 12.23
N ALA A 410 5.81 -4.60 12.05
CA ALA A 410 4.46 -4.22 11.60
C ALA A 410 4.19 -4.75 10.18
N ASN A 411 5.14 -4.55 9.27
CA ASN A 411 5.04 -5.02 7.88
C ASN A 411 4.96 -6.55 7.79
N ALA A 412 5.78 -7.25 8.59
CA ALA A 412 5.76 -8.71 8.67
C ALA A 412 4.41 -9.23 9.19
N LEU A 413 3.86 -8.64 10.25
CA LEU A 413 2.60 -9.09 10.85
C LEU A 413 1.38 -8.72 9.99
N ALA A 414 1.41 -7.60 9.27
CA ALA A 414 0.36 -7.28 8.29
C ALA A 414 0.37 -8.29 7.12
N SER A 415 1.57 -8.60 6.60
CA SER A 415 1.74 -9.61 5.56
C SER A 415 1.34 -11.01 6.03
N ALA A 416 1.69 -11.37 7.27
CA ALA A 416 1.35 -12.65 7.87
C ALA A 416 -0.15 -12.81 8.10
N GLU A 417 -0.83 -11.76 8.59
CA GLU A 417 -2.30 -11.73 8.69
C GLU A 417 -2.91 -11.99 7.32
N ARG A 418 -2.53 -11.21 6.29
CA ARG A 418 -3.10 -11.37 4.95
C ARG A 418 -2.80 -12.75 4.35
N GLY A 419 -1.60 -13.28 4.58
CA GLY A 419 -1.22 -14.64 4.21
C GLY A 419 -1.98 -15.72 4.96
N TRP A 420 -2.46 -15.44 6.18
CA TRP A 420 -3.25 -16.37 6.99
C TRP A 420 -4.74 -16.32 6.62
N ILE A 421 -5.36 -15.14 6.63
CA ILE A 421 -6.81 -15.00 6.40
C ILE A 421 -7.20 -15.01 4.92
N GLY A 422 -6.24 -14.74 4.02
CA GLY A 422 -6.50 -14.60 2.59
C GLY A 422 -7.28 -13.33 2.23
N GLY A 423 -7.89 -13.31 1.06
CA GLY A 423 -8.68 -12.19 0.56
C GLY A 423 -7.82 -11.00 0.09
N GLY A 424 -8.25 -9.80 0.44
CA GLY A 424 -7.76 -8.54 -0.14
C GLY A 424 -8.59 -8.19 -1.38
N LYS A 425 -9.25 -7.02 -1.36
CA LYS A 425 -10.25 -6.67 -2.37
C LYS A 425 -9.63 -6.44 -3.74
N GLU A 426 -8.49 -5.75 -3.76
CA GLU A 426 -7.74 -5.42 -4.96
C GLU A 426 -6.26 -5.64 -4.68
N TYR A 427 -5.47 -5.81 -5.74
CA TYR A 427 -4.01 -5.73 -5.61
C TYR A 427 -3.57 -4.26 -5.49
N VAL A 428 -2.44 -4.00 -4.81
CA VAL A 428 -1.97 -2.64 -4.46
C VAL A 428 -1.89 -1.67 -5.65
N GLU A 429 -1.63 -2.14 -6.87
CA GLU A 429 -1.63 -1.32 -8.10
C GLU A 429 -2.99 -0.66 -8.40
N LYS A 430 -4.08 -1.23 -7.87
CA LYS A 430 -5.44 -0.68 -7.98
C LYS A 430 -6.01 -0.26 -6.63
N GLY A 431 -5.71 -1.01 -5.56
CA GLY A 431 -6.17 -0.73 -4.19
C GLY A 431 -5.46 0.45 -3.52
N GLY A 432 -4.25 0.80 -3.99
CA GLY A 432 -3.44 1.87 -3.44
C GLY A 432 -3.01 1.64 -2.00
N VAL A 433 -2.49 2.71 -1.39
CA VAL A 433 -2.01 2.73 0.00
C VAL A 433 -2.86 3.62 0.92
N MET A 434 -3.94 4.20 0.39
CA MET A 434 -4.82 5.07 1.15
C MET A 434 -5.80 4.24 2.00
N LEU A 435 -5.90 4.58 3.28
CA LEU A 435 -6.94 4.07 4.16
C LEU A 435 -8.27 4.75 3.78
N PRO A 436 -9.32 4.00 3.40
CA PRO A 436 -10.63 4.59 3.14
C PRO A 436 -11.23 5.17 4.42
N SER A 437 -12.22 6.05 4.29
CA SER A 437 -12.87 6.66 5.46
C SER A 437 -13.86 5.73 6.18
N SER A 438 -14.30 4.69 5.47
CA SER A 438 -15.37 3.79 5.87
C SER A 438 -15.34 2.49 5.05
N GLY A 439 -16.32 1.61 5.31
CA GLY A 439 -16.49 0.36 4.60
C GLY A 439 -15.61 -0.77 5.13
N GLU A 440 -15.76 -1.94 4.51
CA GLU A 440 -15.13 -3.19 4.93
C GLU A 440 -13.60 -3.07 5.11
N GLU A 441 -12.88 -2.51 4.13
CA GLU A 441 -11.42 -2.37 4.21
C GLU A 441 -10.96 -1.50 5.40
N TYR A 442 -11.73 -0.46 5.77
CA TYR A 442 -11.43 0.35 6.95
C TYR A 442 -11.66 -0.44 8.24
N GLU A 443 -12.80 -1.12 8.36
CA GLU A 443 -13.15 -1.88 9.57
C GLU A 443 -12.21 -3.08 9.77
N GLU A 444 -11.81 -3.76 8.69
CA GLU A 444 -10.79 -4.80 8.73
C GLU A 444 -9.44 -4.27 9.20
N PHE A 445 -8.97 -3.15 8.63
CA PHE A 445 -7.69 -2.56 9.04
C PHE A 445 -7.75 -2.04 10.48
N ALA A 446 -8.87 -1.47 10.92
CA ALA A 446 -9.05 -1.00 12.29
C ALA A 446 -9.06 -2.15 13.30
N ASP A 447 -9.67 -3.29 12.96
CA ASP A 447 -9.59 -4.51 13.77
C ASP A 447 -8.15 -5.03 13.86
N TRP A 448 -7.44 -5.13 12.73
CA TRP A 448 -6.04 -5.53 12.72
C TRP A 448 -5.17 -4.58 13.53
N GLU A 449 -5.32 -3.26 13.35
CA GLU A 449 -4.58 -2.24 14.09
C GLU A 449 -4.80 -2.38 15.60
N ARG A 450 -6.04 -2.61 16.05
CA ARG A 450 -6.36 -2.84 17.46
C ARG A 450 -5.62 -4.07 18.01
N ARG A 451 -5.66 -5.20 17.30
CA ARG A 451 -4.98 -6.44 17.69
C ARG A 451 -3.46 -6.30 17.67
N PHE A 452 -2.92 -5.65 16.64
CA PHE A 452 -1.50 -5.34 16.54
C PHE A 452 -1.02 -4.46 17.69
N LEU A 453 -1.77 -3.39 18.04
CA LEU A 453 -1.41 -2.52 19.16
C LEU A 453 -1.49 -3.24 20.51
N TYR A 454 -2.42 -4.19 20.68
CA TYR A 454 -2.43 -5.09 21.84
C TYR A 454 -1.14 -5.89 21.95
N HIS A 455 -0.72 -6.54 20.85
CA HIS A 455 0.52 -7.31 20.82
C HIS A 455 1.77 -6.44 20.96
N LYS A 456 1.77 -5.22 20.40
CA LYS A 456 2.83 -4.23 20.62
C LYS A 456 3.02 -3.88 22.10
N ALA A 457 1.92 -3.79 22.85
CA ALA A 457 1.93 -3.49 24.28
C ALA A 457 2.24 -4.71 25.17
N THR A 458 2.13 -5.93 24.64
CA THR A 458 2.26 -7.18 25.41
C THR A 458 3.40 -8.05 24.85
N THR A 459 3.14 -8.84 23.83
CA THR A 459 4.07 -9.80 23.21
C THR A 459 5.36 -9.15 22.68
N LEU A 460 5.25 -7.96 22.09
CA LEU A 460 6.34 -7.25 21.41
C LEU A 460 6.88 -6.08 22.24
N GLN A 461 6.64 -6.06 23.56
CA GLN A 461 7.06 -4.95 24.42
C GLN A 461 8.58 -4.73 24.47
N GLN A 462 9.38 -5.76 24.17
CA GLN A 462 10.84 -5.67 24.20
C GLN A 462 11.44 -5.11 22.91
N VAL A 463 10.63 -4.87 21.86
CA VAL A 463 11.09 -4.30 20.59
C VAL A 463 10.57 -2.90 20.38
N SER A 464 11.38 -2.10 19.68
CA SER A 464 10.94 -0.78 19.21
C SER A 464 10.16 -0.94 17.92
N ILE A 465 8.92 -0.43 17.92
CA ILE A 465 8.03 -0.43 16.75
C ILE A 465 7.51 1.00 16.63
N PRO A 466 7.84 1.74 15.55
CA PRO A 466 7.54 3.17 15.41
C PRO A 466 6.08 3.44 14.99
N TYR A 467 5.13 2.64 15.48
CA TYR A 467 3.73 2.67 15.05
C TYR A 467 2.78 2.98 16.21
N VAL A 468 1.81 3.85 15.96
CA VAL A 468 0.69 4.17 16.86
C VAL A 468 -0.61 4.15 16.07
N ARG A 469 -1.75 4.18 16.78
CA ARG A 469 -3.07 4.18 16.13
C ARG A 469 -3.17 5.32 15.10
N GLN A 470 -3.53 4.99 13.87
CA GLN A 470 -3.71 5.94 12.77
C GLN A 470 -5.15 6.03 12.26
N THR A 471 -6.00 5.02 12.52
CA THR A 471 -7.40 5.01 12.07
C THR A 471 -8.23 6.18 12.61
N ASN A 472 -7.80 6.79 13.71
CA ASN A 472 -8.42 7.97 14.32
C ASN A 472 -7.87 9.31 13.81
N VAL A 473 -6.91 9.31 12.88
CA VAL A 473 -6.29 10.53 12.34
C VAL A 473 -6.97 10.91 11.03
N GLN A 474 -7.46 12.15 10.97
CA GLN A 474 -8.18 12.69 9.82
C GLN A 474 -7.55 14.01 9.36
N TRP A 475 -7.47 14.19 8.05
CA TRP A 475 -6.91 15.37 7.38
C TRP A 475 -7.86 15.95 6.37
N ALA A 476 -7.91 17.28 6.30
CA ALA A 476 -8.37 18.01 5.12
C ALA A 476 -7.16 18.38 4.25
N ILE A 477 -7.28 18.18 2.95
CA ILE A 477 -6.21 18.37 1.97
C ILE A 477 -6.78 19.11 0.76
N THR A 478 -6.13 20.19 0.33
CA THR A 478 -6.58 20.97 -0.83
C THR A 478 -6.22 20.29 -2.14
N GLU A 479 -6.88 20.65 -3.23
CA GLU A 479 -6.23 20.60 -4.54
C GLU A 479 -4.93 21.43 -4.53
N ALA A 480 -3.95 21.02 -5.34
CA ALA A 480 -2.64 21.64 -5.34
C ALA A 480 -2.64 22.94 -6.15
N PHE A 481 -2.18 24.04 -5.55
CA PHE A 481 -2.09 25.35 -6.19
C PHE A 481 -0.80 25.46 -7.02
N PRO A 482 -0.82 26.13 -8.19
CA PRO A 482 0.37 26.28 -9.01
C PRO A 482 1.36 27.28 -8.37
N ASN A 483 2.55 26.81 -8.00
CA ASN A 483 3.62 27.62 -7.40
C ASN A 483 4.74 28.02 -8.37
N HIS A 484 4.72 27.44 -9.59
CA HIS A 484 5.67 27.77 -10.66
C HIS A 484 7.15 27.69 -10.25
N GLY A 485 7.49 26.78 -9.32
CA GLY A 485 8.84 26.58 -8.79
C GLY A 485 9.16 27.42 -7.56
N ASN A 486 8.27 28.35 -7.16
CA ASN A 486 8.45 29.17 -5.96
C ASN A 486 7.77 28.51 -4.74
N ALA A 487 8.51 27.67 -4.01
CA ALA A 487 8.01 27.02 -2.79
C ALA A 487 7.53 28.01 -1.70
N ALA A 488 8.07 29.24 -1.68
CA ALA A 488 7.69 30.26 -0.71
C ALA A 488 6.36 30.97 -1.04
N GLN A 489 5.85 30.82 -2.27
CA GLN A 489 4.60 31.45 -2.70
C GLN A 489 3.44 31.12 -1.74
N ARG A 490 2.70 32.15 -1.34
CA ARG A 490 1.57 32.03 -0.42
C ARG A 490 0.27 31.84 -1.21
N PHE A 491 -0.65 31.07 -0.64
CA PHE A 491 -1.94 30.75 -1.25
C PHE A 491 -3.09 30.99 -0.25
N PRO A 492 -4.35 31.03 -0.73
CA PRO A 492 -5.52 31.35 0.10
C PRO A 492 -5.63 30.64 1.46
N PRO A 493 -5.25 29.35 1.63
CA PRO A 493 -5.28 28.71 2.96
C PRO A 493 -4.43 29.41 4.03
N GLU A 494 -3.39 30.15 3.63
CA GLU A 494 -2.55 30.94 4.55
C GLU A 494 -3.13 32.33 4.90
N THR A 495 -4.07 32.84 4.10
CA THR A 495 -4.50 34.26 4.18
C THR A 495 -5.99 34.43 4.44
N GLU A 496 -6.82 33.46 4.04
CA GLU A 496 -8.28 33.57 4.10
C GLU A 496 -8.92 32.64 5.14
N GLY A 497 -8.12 31.90 5.90
CA GLY A 497 -8.58 30.84 6.80
C GLY A 497 -8.84 29.51 6.09
N LEU A 498 -9.11 28.47 6.87
CA LEU A 498 -9.26 27.10 6.38
C LEU A 498 -10.71 26.85 5.95
N LYS A 499 -10.93 26.59 4.67
CA LYS A 499 -12.25 26.46 4.01
C LYS A 499 -12.34 25.17 3.19
N SER A 500 -13.55 24.77 2.84
CA SER A 500 -13.83 23.62 1.98
C SER A 500 -13.55 23.88 0.49
N SER A 501 -13.45 25.14 0.08
CA SER A 501 -13.04 25.55 -1.26
C SER A 501 -12.44 26.95 -1.26
N TYR A 502 -11.64 27.24 -2.29
CA TYR A 502 -10.98 28.52 -2.51
C TYR A 502 -11.11 28.93 -3.97
N THR A 503 -11.16 30.24 -4.22
CA THR A 503 -11.02 30.79 -5.58
C THR A 503 -9.65 31.43 -5.71
N TYR A 504 -8.84 30.94 -6.65
CA TYR A 504 -7.51 31.47 -6.92
C TYR A 504 -7.32 31.62 -8.43
N GLN A 505 -6.97 32.83 -8.88
CA GLN A 505 -6.81 33.16 -10.31
C GLN A 505 -8.01 32.75 -11.18
N GLY A 506 -9.23 32.94 -10.66
CA GLY A 506 -10.47 32.60 -11.36
C GLY A 506 -10.80 31.09 -11.44
N LEU A 507 -9.99 30.23 -10.82
CA LEU A 507 -10.23 28.79 -10.70
C LEU A 507 -10.65 28.44 -9.27
N THR A 508 -11.54 27.46 -9.14
CA THR A 508 -11.95 26.91 -7.84
C THR A 508 -11.06 25.73 -7.50
N TYR A 509 -10.47 25.77 -6.30
CA TYR A 509 -9.69 24.69 -5.70
C TYR A 509 -10.50 24.13 -4.52
N THR A 510 -10.85 22.87 -4.59
CA THR A 510 -11.63 22.18 -3.56
C THR A 510 -10.74 21.56 -2.50
N THR A 511 -11.31 21.24 -1.34
CA THR A 511 -10.66 20.50 -0.26
C THR A 511 -11.36 19.15 -0.09
N GLY A 512 -10.59 18.07 -0.12
CA GLY A 512 -11.06 16.70 0.15
C GLY A 512 -10.36 16.11 1.38
N TYR A 513 -10.84 14.97 1.89
CA TYR A 513 -10.32 14.39 3.14
C TYR A 513 -9.51 13.12 2.92
N ALA A 514 -8.66 12.81 3.91
CA ALA A 514 -7.90 11.57 4.00
C ALA A 514 -7.85 11.07 5.44
N THR A 515 -7.85 9.75 5.62
CA THR A 515 -7.63 9.08 6.90
C THR A 515 -6.22 8.51 6.95
N GLY A 516 -5.58 8.59 8.12
CA GLY A 516 -4.26 8.03 8.36
C GLY A 516 -3.27 9.05 8.91
N ALA A 517 -2.24 8.53 9.56
CA ALA A 517 -1.15 9.34 10.10
C ALA A 517 -0.15 9.72 9.01
N GLY A 518 0.15 8.77 8.11
CA GLY A 518 0.94 8.98 6.89
C GLY A 518 0.06 9.01 5.66
N ILE A 519 0.26 10.02 4.81
CA ILE A 519 -0.50 10.24 3.58
C ILE A 519 0.48 10.44 2.42
N TYR A 520 0.38 9.59 1.39
CA TYR A 520 0.99 9.88 0.10
C TYR A 520 0.10 10.80 -0.72
N LEU A 521 0.64 11.96 -1.10
CA LEU A 521 0.12 12.81 -2.15
C LEU A 521 0.54 12.31 -3.54
N ARG A 522 1.75 11.75 -3.63
CA ARG A 522 2.31 10.99 -4.76
C ARG A 522 3.17 9.85 -4.24
N HIS A 523 2.87 8.63 -4.70
CA HIS A 523 3.61 7.43 -4.30
C HIS A 523 5.04 7.36 -4.86
N THR A 524 5.89 6.54 -4.23
CA THR A 524 7.28 6.32 -4.63
C THR A 524 7.48 5.66 -6.00
N TRP A 525 6.57 4.80 -6.44
CA TRP A 525 6.67 4.11 -7.75
C TRP A 525 6.14 4.97 -8.90
N GLY A 526 5.72 6.21 -8.61
CA GLY A 526 5.31 7.18 -9.61
C GLY A 526 3.83 7.16 -9.97
N GLU A 527 3.47 8.09 -10.86
CA GLU A 527 2.10 8.32 -11.29
C GLU A 527 1.54 7.08 -12.02
N GLY A 528 0.31 6.70 -11.68
CA GLY A 528 -0.40 5.60 -12.33
C GLY A 528 0.06 4.19 -11.95
N THR A 529 1.11 4.02 -11.12
CA THR A 529 1.53 2.68 -10.66
C THR A 529 0.80 2.28 -9.38
N ILE A 530 0.95 3.06 -8.31
CA ILE A 530 0.24 2.84 -7.05
C ILE A 530 -0.63 4.08 -6.76
N PRO A 531 -1.96 3.93 -6.66
CA PRO A 531 -2.86 5.03 -6.33
C PRO A 531 -2.51 5.70 -4.99
N ALA A 532 -2.49 7.03 -5.00
CA ALA A 532 -2.25 7.93 -3.87
C ALA A 532 -3.36 8.98 -3.79
N TYR A 533 -3.23 10.00 -2.94
CA TYR A 533 -4.28 11.03 -2.78
C TYR A 533 -4.59 11.77 -4.09
N TYR A 534 -3.56 12.24 -4.81
CA TYR A 534 -3.76 12.83 -6.14
C TYR A 534 -3.65 11.76 -7.22
N ALA A 535 -4.67 11.66 -8.06
CA ALA A 535 -4.62 10.80 -9.24
C ALA A 535 -3.55 11.28 -10.26
N GLN A 536 -3.36 12.59 -10.38
CA GLN A 536 -2.41 13.23 -11.31
C GLN A 536 -1.61 14.34 -10.59
N PRO A 537 -0.63 13.98 -9.76
CA PRO A 537 0.18 14.96 -9.03
C PRO A 537 1.07 15.76 -9.99
N LYS A 538 1.13 17.09 -9.81
CA LYS A 538 1.90 17.99 -10.67
C LYS A 538 3.08 18.61 -9.92
N GLU A 539 4.27 18.55 -10.52
CA GLU A 539 5.42 19.33 -10.04
C GLU A 539 5.13 20.84 -10.09
N ASN A 540 5.86 21.63 -9.32
CA ASN A 540 5.67 23.09 -9.22
C ASN A 540 4.28 23.47 -8.71
N THR A 541 3.77 22.69 -7.75
CA THR A 541 2.53 22.96 -7.05
C THR A 541 2.71 22.90 -5.53
N THR A 542 1.75 23.45 -4.79
CA THR A 542 1.71 23.44 -3.33
C THR A 542 0.36 22.96 -2.86
N ALA A 543 0.36 21.91 -2.04
CA ALA A 543 -0.81 21.45 -1.31
C ALA A 543 -0.80 21.99 0.12
N TYR A 544 -1.98 22.10 0.72
CA TYR A 544 -2.14 22.33 2.15
C TYR A 544 -2.87 21.16 2.77
N ALA A 545 -2.41 20.72 3.94
CA ALA A 545 -3.09 19.73 4.75
C ALA A 545 -3.31 20.28 6.16
N TRP A 546 -4.48 20.04 6.76
CA TRP A 546 -4.72 20.44 8.14
C TRP A 546 -5.63 19.47 8.89
N THR A 547 -5.52 19.55 10.21
CA THR A 547 -6.45 18.96 11.15
C THR A 547 -6.50 19.82 12.41
N TYR A 548 -7.55 19.64 13.22
CA TYR A 548 -7.56 20.14 14.59
C TYR A 548 -7.48 18.98 15.56
N VAL A 549 -6.63 19.10 16.57
CA VAL A 549 -6.53 18.12 17.65
C VAL A 549 -7.20 18.67 18.90
N TYR A 550 -8.30 18.04 19.33
CA TYR A 550 -8.89 18.33 20.63
C TYR A 550 -8.06 17.66 21.72
N SER A 551 -7.59 18.45 22.68
CA SER A 551 -6.94 17.95 23.89
C SER A 551 -7.85 18.19 25.09
N PRO A 552 -8.14 17.17 25.92
CA PRO A 552 -8.99 17.34 27.11
C PRO A 552 -8.32 18.16 28.21
N LYS A 553 -6.99 18.35 28.13
CA LYS A 553 -6.18 19.11 29.08
C LYS A 553 -5.03 19.79 28.35
N ALA A 554 -4.45 20.84 28.94
CA ALA A 554 -3.15 21.32 28.49
C ALA A 554 -2.07 20.28 28.85
N GLN A 555 -1.18 19.94 27.92
CA GLN A 555 -0.17 18.90 28.12
C GLN A 555 0.97 18.97 27.10
N ASP A 556 2.16 18.58 27.54
CA ASP A 556 3.33 18.38 26.68
C ASP A 556 3.40 16.94 26.21
N VAL A 557 3.59 16.76 24.91
CA VAL A 557 3.47 15.49 24.19
C VAL A 557 4.58 15.37 23.14
N GLY A 558 4.69 14.19 22.53
CA GLY A 558 5.52 13.98 21.35
C GLY A 558 4.70 14.08 20.06
N ALA A 559 5.37 14.29 18.94
CA ALA A 559 4.81 14.14 17.61
C ALA A 559 5.80 13.40 16.70
N LEU A 560 5.32 12.35 16.04
CA LEU A 560 6.03 11.72 14.93
C LEU A 560 5.73 12.55 13.69
N ILE A 561 6.75 13.18 13.12
CA ILE A 561 6.64 14.12 12.01
C ILE A 561 7.63 13.74 10.93
N GLU A 562 7.17 13.53 9.71
CA GLU A 562 8.02 13.28 8.54
C GLU A 562 7.36 13.85 7.29
N ILE A 563 8.09 14.62 6.48
CA ILE A 563 7.56 15.18 5.23
C ILE A 563 8.03 14.39 4.00
N TYR A 564 9.14 13.67 4.16
CA TYR A 564 9.68 12.82 3.11
C TYR A 564 10.31 11.60 3.75
N ASN A 565 9.84 10.40 3.39
CA ASN A 565 10.47 9.15 3.80
C ASN A 565 11.69 8.85 2.93
N TYR A 566 12.87 8.91 3.51
CA TYR A 566 14.13 8.59 2.83
C TYR A 566 14.30 7.07 2.74
N GLY A 567 14.36 6.58 1.49
CA GLY A 567 14.51 5.15 1.22
C GLY A 567 15.84 4.61 1.72
N ARG A 568 15.82 3.42 2.30
CA ARG A 568 17.01 2.67 2.72
C ARG A 568 17.78 2.06 1.54
N SER A 569 17.34 2.32 0.32
CA SER A 569 18.03 1.99 -0.94
C SER A 569 18.50 3.20 -1.74
N GLU A 570 18.13 4.43 -1.33
CA GLU A 570 18.36 5.63 -2.13
C GLU A 570 19.47 6.51 -1.60
N LYS A 571 20.26 7.08 -2.52
CA LYS A 571 21.30 8.07 -2.24
C LYS A 571 20.72 9.50 -2.22
N ASP A 572 19.50 9.63 -1.74
CA ASP A 572 18.80 10.91 -1.63
C ASP A 572 19.58 11.86 -0.69
N LEU A 573 19.62 13.15 -1.05
CA LEU A 573 20.22 14.17 -0.20
C LEU A 573 19.30 14.47 0.99
N ALA A 574 19.89 14.58 2.19
CA ALA A 574 19.16 15.00 3.38
C ALA A 574 18.57 16.42 3.23
N PRO A 575 17.60 16.81 4.09
CA PRO A 575 17.13 18.19 4.15
C PRO A 575 18.27 19.15 4.52
N ASN A 576 18.12 20.41 4.10
CA ASN A 576 19.00 21.48 4.57
C ASN A 576 18.63 21.89 6.00
N ASN A 577 19.60 22.41 6.77
CA ASN A 577 19.33 22.94 8.11
C ASN A 577 18.19 23.98 8.09
N GLY A 578 17.33 23.91 9.10
CA GLY A 578 16.15 24.77 9.23
C GLY A 578 14.97 24.40 8.32
N HIS A 579 15.06 23.32 7.54
CA HIS A 579 14.00 22.87 6.64
C HIS A 579 13.58 21.43 6.93
N TRP A 580 12.27 21.15 6.83
CA TRP A 580 11.73 19.80 7.04
C TRP A 580 12.04 18.83 5.91
N ASP A 581 12.23 19.37 4.70
CA ASP A 581 12.57 18.65 3.49
C ASP A 581 13.38 19.56 2.54
N ARG A 582 13.64 19.08 1.32
CA ARG A 582 14.28 19.89 0.26
C ARG A 582 13.28 20.67 -0.60
N MET A 583 11.98 20.48 -0.37
CA MET A 583 10.91 21.07 -1.21
C MET A 583 10.35 22.35 -0.60
N GLY A 584 10.67 22.65 0.66
CA GLY A 584 10.28 23.88 1.35
C GLY A 584 9.02 23.72 2.19
N ALA A 585 8.74 22.52 2.67
CA ALA A 585 7.60 22.27 3.53
C ALA A 585 7.71 22.98 4.87
N LYS A 586 6.55 23.36 5.41
CA LYS A 586 6.41 24.06 6.69
C LYS A 586 5.22 23.50 7.46
N ILE A 587 5.33 23.54 8.78
CA ILE A 587 4.35 22.96 9.70
C ILE A 587 4.08 23.98 10.79
N TRP A 588 2.81 24.20 11.13
CA TRP A 588 2.41 25.08 12.22
C TRP A 588 1.50 24.36 13.21
N LEU A 589 1.73 24.63 14.49
CA LEU A 589 0.81 24.32 15.57
C LEU A 589 0.29 25.63 16.17
N ASN A 590 -1.03 25.83 16.16
CA ASN A 590 -1.66 27.05 16.68
C ASN A 590 -1.00 28.33 16.13
N ASP A 591 -0.74 28.35 14.82
CA ASP A 591 -0.11 29.47 14.10
C ASP A 591 1.36 29.75 14.45
N ARG A 592 1.99 28.87 15.23
CA ARG A 592 3.44 28.90 15.51
C ARG A 592 4.13 27.82 14.69
N GLU A 593 5.15 28.20 13.93
CA GLU A 593 5.91 27.27 13.10
C GLU A 593 6.64 26.26 14.00
N ILE A 594 6.52 24.97 13.70
CA ILE A 594 7.30 23.93 14.34
C ILE A 594 8.66 23.89 13.62
N PRO A 595 9.77 24.18 14.31
CA PRO A 595 11.09 24.19 13.69
C PRO A 595 11.48 22.78 13.23
N ALA A 596 12.17 22.72 12.09
CA ALA A 596 12.77 21.47 11.64
C ALA A 596 13.93 21.04 12.55
N PRO A 597 14.20 19.73 12.66
CA PRO A 597 15.41 19.21 13.29
C PRO A 597 16.70 19.79 12.69
N SER A 598 17.78 19.70 13.46
CA SER A 598 19.14 19.89 12.94
C SER A 598 19.65 18.56 12.41
N TRP A 599 19.77 18.42 11.10
CA TRP A 599 20.06 17.14 10.45
C TRP A 599 21.56 16.86 10.42
N LYS A 600 21.96 15.62 10.73
CA LYS A 600 23.38 15.22 10.71
C LYS A 600 24.01 15.28 9.33
N ASN A 601 23.23 14.98 8.30
CA ASN A 601 23.68 14.97 6.90
C ASN A 601 23.36 16.27 6.14
N ALA A 602 22.90 17.33 6.82
CA ALA A 602 22.61 18.61 6.18
C ALA A 602 23.84 19.20 5.43
N GLY A 603 23.59 19.82 4.28
CA GLY A 603 24.61 20.54 3.51
C GLY A 603 25.48 19.66 2.60
N LYS A 604 25.35 18.33 2.65
CA LYS A 604 26.02 17.44 1.71
C LYS A 604 25.48 17.63 0.29
N THR A 605 26.38 17.64 -0.69
CA THR A 605 26.06 17.78 -2.12
C THR A 605 25.94 16.45 -2.86
N SER A 606 26.38 15.35 -2.22
CA SER A 606 26.29 13.98 -2.74
C SER A 606 26.22 12.98 -1.59
N MET A 607 25.54 11.85 -1.80
CA MET A 607 25.50 10.73 -0.87
C MET A 607 25.95 9.44 -1.55
N THR A 608 26.53 8.54 -0.76
CA THR A 608 26.87 7.17 -1.15
C THR A 608 26.12 6.18 -0.27
N ASN A 609 26.15 4.91 -0.65
CA ASN A 609 25.56 3.84 0.17
C ASN A 609 26.28 3.66 1.52
N GLU A 610 27.53 4.11 1.63
CA GLU A 610 28.34 4.00 2.85
C GLU A 610 28.14 5.17 3.82
N ASN A 611 27.50 6.26 3.39
CA ASN A 611 27.08 7.29 4.31
C ASN A 611 25.86 6.79 5.11
N LEU A 612 25.98 6.84 6.44
CA LEU A 612 24.90 6.45 7.33
C LEU A 612 23.62 7.23 7.03
N LEU A 613 22.50 6.51 6.92
CA LEU A 613 21.17 7.11 7.01
C LEU A 613 20.79 7.17 8.49
N GLU A 614 20.76 8.38 9.04
CA GLU A 614 20.68 8.63 10.47
C GLU A 614 19.33 9.26 10.79
N ASP A 615 19.27 10.56 11.01
CA ASP A 615 18.12 11.25 11.58
C ASP A 615 17.11 11.78 10.56
N GLU A 616 17.30 11.48 9.27
CA GLU A 616 16.44 11.98 8.19
C GLU A 616 15.00 11.42 8.29
N ASN A 617 14.85 10.17 8.73
CA ASN A 617 13.56 9.55 8.97
C ASN A 617 13.15 9.74 10.44
N PHE A 618 11.85 9.92 10.71
CA PHE A 618 11.39 10.10 12.10
C PHE A 618 11.68 8.87 12.98
N THR A 619 11.80 7.69 12.37
CA THR A 619 12.05 6.41 13.02
C THR A 619 13.42 6.32 13.70
N ALA A 620 14.34 7.21 13.35
CA ALA A 620 15.72 7.24 13.84
C ALA A 620 16.06 8.50 14.63
N ARG A 621 15.04 9.23 15.09
CA ARG A 621 15.20 10.39 15.98
C ARG A 621 14.08 10.47 17.02
N PRO A 622 14.28 11.20 18.12
CA PRO A 622 13.22 11.41 19.11
C PRO A 622 11.98 12.07 18.51
N ALA A 623 10.81 11.77 19.11
CA ALA A 623 9.57 12.46 18.78
C ALA A 623 9.71 13.98 19.02
N ALA A 624 9.14 14.78 18.11
CA ALA A 624 9.20 16.24 18.22
C ALA A 624 8.39 16.71 19.44
N PRO A 625 8.96 17.53 20.34
CA PRO A 625 8.24 18.02 21.51
C PRO A 625 7.17 19.04 21.10
N ILE A 626 5.95 18.84 21.59
CA ILE A 626 4.78 19.67 21.28
C ILE A 626 4.01 19.99 22.56
N SER A 627 3.58 21.25 22.72
CA SER A 627 2.68 21.67 23.81
C SER A 627 1.28 21.92 23.28
N LEU A 628 0.30 21.17 23.78
CA LEU A 628 -1.11 21.35 23.48
C LEU A 628 -1.76 22.26 24.53
N LYS A 629 -2.62 23.17 24.08
CA LYS A 629 -3.60 23.82 24.97
C LYS A 629 -4.81 22.90 25.17
N MET A 630 -5.52 23.08 26.28
CA MET A 630 -6.85 22.49 26.44
C MET A 630 -7.79 22.99 25.32
N GLY A 631 -8.58 22.08 24.75
CA GLY A 631 -9.45 22.35 23.61
C GLY A 631 -8.77 22.09 22.26
N TRP A 632 -9.22 22.79 21.22
CA TRP A 632 -8.77 22.57 19.84
C TRP A 632 -7.41 23.21 19.56
N ASN A 633 -6.50 22.41 19.01
CA ASN A 633 -5.17 22.81 18.56
C ASN A 633 -5.11 22.68 17.03
N LYS A 634 -4.80 23.76 16.32
CA LYS A 634 -4.72 23.74 14.85
C LYS A 634 -3.37 23.20 14.41
N VAL A 635 -3.36 22.19 13.55
CA VAL A 635 -2.17 21.70 12.84
C VAL A 635 -2.34 22.02 11.36
N LEU A 636 -1.40 22.76 10.78
CA LEU A 636 -1.40 23.15 9.37
C LEU A 636 -0.06 22.80 8.73
N LEU A 637 -0.10 22.17 7.57
CA LEU A 637 1.06 21.83 6.75
C LEU A 637 0.96 22.56 5.42
N LYS A 638 2.07 23.15 4.98
CA LYS A 638 2.31 23.62 3.61
C LYS A 638 3.27 22.65 2.95
N LEU A 639 2.88 22.09 1.81
CA LEU A 639 3.57 20.98 1.16
C LEU A 639 3.85 21.34 -0.31
N PRO A 640 4.91 22.11 -0.62
CA PRO A 640 5.33 22.32 -2.00
C PRO A 640 5.89 21.03 -2.59
N PHE A 641 5.71 20.82 -3.89
CA PHE A 641 6.24 19.67 -4.62
C PHE A 641 7.18 20.10 -5.75
N ASN A 642 8.45 20.22 -5.38
CA ASN A 642 9.57 20.57 -6.26
C ASN A 642 10.72 19.59 -6.00
N PRO A 643 10.62 18.33 -6.44
CA PRO A 643 11.43 17.21 -5.93
C PRO A 643 12.88 17.19 -6.44
N ASN A 644 13.62 18.29 -6.25
CA ASN A 644 15.01 18.41 -6.66
C ASN A 644 15.95 17.74 -5.64
N GLY A 645 16.79 16.82 -6.14
CA GLY A 645 17.78 16.11 -5.32
C GLY A 645 17.26 14.83 -4.65
N THR A 646 16.08 14.34 -5.05
CA THR A 646 15.57 13.01 -4.67
C THR A 646 15.19 12.19 -5.90
N ARG A 647 15.54 10.89 -5.91
CA ARG A 647 15.34 10.03 -7.08
C ARG A 647 13.89 9.62 -7.30
N LEU A 648 13.22 9.21 -6.22
CA LEU A 648 11.87 8.63 -6.28
C LEU A 648 10.75 9.67 -6.33
N LYS A 649 11.08 10.95 -6.11
CA LYS A 649 10.16 12.09 -6.16
C LYS A 649 8.89 11.87 -5.32
N LYS A 650 9.01 11.28 -4.13
CA LYS A 650 7.86 11.06 -3.23
C LYS A 650 7.26 12.43 -2.84
N TRP A 651 5.94 12.46 -2.67
CA TRP A 651 5.25 13.60 -2.07
C TRP A 651 4.31 13.06 -1.01
N MET A 652 4.59 13.34 0.25
CA MET A 652 3.86 12.77 1.36
C MET A 652 3.95 13.66 2.59
N PHE A 653 3.28 13.26 3.65
CA PHE A 653 3.58 13.69 5.01
C PHE A 653 3.09 12.62 5.99
N THR A 654 3.71 12.59 7.15
CA THR A 654 3.33 11.81 8.33
C THR A 654 3.28 12.77 9.51
N PHE A 655 2.15 12.78 10.21
CA PHE A 655 1.99 13.52 11.46
C PHE A 655 1.02 12.78 12.39
N VAL A 656 1.50 12.42 13.58
CA VAL A 656 0.65 11.88 14.64
C VAL A 656 1.23 12.22 16.02
N LEU A 657 0.37 12.56 16.97
CA LEU A 657 0.77 12.83 18.34
C LEU A 657 0.91 11.54 19.15
N THR A 658 1.90 11.54 20.02
CA THR A 658 2.29 10.42 20.87
C THR A 658 2.57 10.92 22.28
N ASP A 659 2.81 9.99 23.21
CA ASP A 659 3.55 10.35 24.42
C ASP A 659 4.94 10.94 24.08
N LYS A 660 5.62 11.49 25.10
CA LYS A 660 6.95 12.12 24.92
C LYS A 660 8.01 11.15 24.41
N SER A 661 7.81 9.84 24.54
CA SER A 661 8.76 8.84 24.07
C SER A 661 8.61 8.53 22.58
N GLY A 662 7.48 8.90 21.96
CA GLY A 662 7.16 8.48 20.60
C GLY A 662 6.54 7.09 20.51
N ARG A 663 6.50 6.34 21.63
CA ARG A 663 6.12 4.93 21.64
C ARG A 663 4.62 4.71 21.66
N ASN A 664 3.86 5.48 22.43
CA ASN A 664 2.43 5.23 22.62
C ASN A 664 1.57 6.36 22.06
N ALA A 665 0.38 6.01 21.57
CA ALA A 665 -0.61 6.99 21.15
C ALA A 665 -1.08 7.83 22.36
N LEU A 666 -1.46 9.09 22.13
CA LEU A 666 -2.16 9.85 23.16
C LEU A 666 -3.60 9.34 23.33
N GLU A 667 -4.00 9.10 24.56
CA GLU A 667 -5.38 8.76 24.90
C GLU A 667 -6.29 10.00 24.86
N ASN A 668 -7.54 9.79 24.46
CA ASN A 668 -8.62 10.80 24.53
C ASN A 668 -8.35 12.09 23.75
N VAL A 669 -7.49 12.05 22.73
CA VAL A 669 -7.37 13.13 21.74
C VAL A 669 -8.22 12.82 20.50
N ILE A 670 -8.77 13.86 19.89
CA ILE A 670 -9.61 13.73 18.68
C ILE A 670 -8.99 14.54 17.56
N TYR A 671 -8.73 13.90 16.42
CA TYR A 671 -8.34 14.58 15.18
C TYR A 671 -9.60 14.86 14.37
N SER A 672 -9.86 16.12 14.07
CA SER A 672 -11.01 16.51 13.27
C SER A 672 -10.71 17.78 12.48
N PRO A 673 -10.65 17.71 11.13
CA PRO A 673 -10.49 18.91 10.30
C PRO A 673 -11.63 19.92 10.48
N ASP A 674 -12.81 19.46 10.91
CA ASP A 674 -14.04 20.27 11.08
C ASP A 674 -14.36 20.59 12.55
N LYS A 675 -13.48 20.24 13.49
CA LYS A 675 -13.71 20.42 14.95
C LYS A 675 -14.96 19.71 15.48
N ILE A 676 -15.29 18.55 14.92
CA ILE A 676 -16.36 17.69 15.40
C ILE A 676 -15.80 16.81 16.53
N LYS A 677 -16.39 16.90 17.74
CA LYS A 677 -15.93 16.12 18.90
C LYS A 677 -16.39 14.66 18.85
N SER A 678 -17.62 14.41 18.39
CA SER A 678 -18.11 13.04 18.24
C SER A 678 -17.30 12.35 17.13
N ILE A 679 -16.69 11.21 17.47
CA ILE A 679 -15.94 10.39 16.51
C ILE A 679 -16.90 9.87 15.44
N VAL A 680 -18.11 9.45 15.82
CA VAL A 680 -19.12 8.92 14.90
C VAL A 680 -19.61 10.00 13.94
N ALA A 681 -19.95 11.19 14.45
CA ALA A 681 -20.35 12.32 13.61
C ALA A 681 -19.21 12.81 12.70
N GLY A 682 -17.96 12.78 13.20
CA GLY A 682 -16.77 13.09 12.40
C GLY A 682 -16.56 12.13 11.23
N ARG A 683 -16.76 10.82 11.44
CA ARG A 683 -16.74 9.82 10.37
C ARG A 683 -17.86 10.04 9.35
N LEU A 684 -19.07 10.39 9.81
CA LEU A 684 -20.19 10.76 8.92
C LEU A 684 -19.87 11.97 8.05
N ALA A 685 -19.35 13.04 8.63
CA ALA A 685 -18.93 14.23 7.89
C ALA A 685 -17.85 13.91 6.84
N GLN A 686 -16.94 12.99 7.15
CA GLN A 686 -15.94 12.52 6.21
C GLN A 686 -16.55 11.72 5.05
N LEU A 687 -17.44 10.78 5.34
CA LEU A 687 -18.13 9.99 4.32
C LEU A 687 -18.92 10.90 3.35
N VAL A 688 -19.57 11.95 3.87
CA VAL A 688 -20.21 12.99 3.04
C VAL A 688 -19.22 13.59 2.04
N LYS A 689 -18.01 13.97 2.48
CA LYS A 689 -16.98 14.54 1.61
C LYS A 689 -16.46 13.56 0.58
N GLU A 690 -16.34 12.29 0.95
CA GLU A 690 -15.92 11.24 0.03
C GLU A 690 -16.96 11.01 -1.08
N VAL A 691 -18.24 10.89 -0.70
CA VAL A 691 -19.38 10.76 -1.63
C VAL A 691 -19.42 11.97 -2.56
N GLU A 692 -19.34 13.19 -2.03
CA GLU A 692 -19.33 14.42 -2.82
C GLU A 692 -18.17 14.44 -3.83
N ARG A 693 -16.98 13.98 -3.43
CA ARG A 693 -15.82 13.88 -4.34
C ARG A 693 -16.07 12.85 -5.43
N THR A 694 -16.51 11.64 -5.08
CA THR A 694 -16.78 10.58 -6.05
C THR A 694 -17.82 11.01 -7.07
N LEU A 695 -18.88 11.68 -6.64
CA LEU A 695 -19.90 12.24 -7.53
C LEU A 695 -19.31 13.28 -8.49
N ARG A 696 -18.52 14.24 -7.98
CA ARG A 696 -17.86 15.25 -8.83
C ARG A 696 -16.89 14.65 -9.85
N ASP A 697 -16.11 13.65 -9.42
CA ASP A 697 -14.99 13.12 -10.19
C ASP A 697 -15.43 12.05 -11.19
N LYS A 698 -16.52 11.32 -10.89
CA LYS A 698 -16.93 10.15 -11.67
C LYS A 698 -18.30 10.25 -12.33
N VAL A 699 -19.18 11.12 -11.86
CA VAL A 699 -20.58 11.17 -12.34
C VAL A 699 -20.82 12.49 -13.07
N GLY A 700 -21.44 12.43 -14.25
CA GLY A 700 -21.75 13.61 -15.04
C GLY A 700 -22.04 13.30 -16.51
N ASN A 701 -22.60 14.29 -17.22
CA ASN A 701 -23.05 14.13 -18.62
C ASN A 701 -21.92 14.14 -19.67
N ARG A 702 -20.66 14.22 -19.25
CA ARG A 702 -19.51 14.32 -20.17
C ARG A 702 -19.07 12.92 -20.62
N PRO A 703 -18.51 12.80 -21.84
CA PRO A 703 -17.92 11.54 -22.25
C PRO A 703 -16.85 11.07 -21.25
N GLY A 704 -16.89 9.78 -20.91
CA GLY A 704 -15.96 9.15 -19.97
C GLY A 704 -16.42 9.18 -18.51
N TYR A 705 -17.53 9.86 -18.20
CA TYR A 705 -18.16 9.88 -16.88
C TYR A 705 -19.36 8.93 -16.81
N TYR A 706 -19.71 8.47 -15.61
CA TYR A 706 -20.93 7.70 -15.39
C TYR A 706 -22.19 8.58 -15.46
N PRO A 707 -23.34 8.05 -15.93
CA PRO A 707 -24.60 8.81 -16.04
C PRO A 707 -25.07 9.39 -14.71
N LEU A 708 -25.70 10.58 -14.75
CA LEU A 708 -26.28 11.24 -13.58
C LEU A 708 -27.37 10.40 -12.88
N SER A 709 -28.10 9.59 -13.63
CA SER A 709 -29.17 8.73 -13.09
C SER A 709 -28.68 7.73 -12.04
N LEU A 710 -27.41 7.32 -12.10
CA LEU A 710 -26.84 6.44 -11.08
C LEU A 710 -26.72 7.12 -9.71
N ALA A 711 -26.72 8.45 -9.66
CA ALA A 711 -26.52 9.23 -8.44
C ALA A 711 -27.82 9.67 -7.75
N GLU A 712 -29.00 9.37 -8.29
CA GLU A 712 -30.29 9.86 -7.77
C GLU A 712 -30.53 9.49 -6.30
N GLU A 713 -30.40 8.19 -5.97
CA GLU A 713 -30.63 7.68 -4.61
C GLU A 713 -29.63 8.26 -3.60
N ILE A 714 -28.34 8.20 -3.93
CA ILE A 714 -27.29 8.70 -3.06
C ILE A 714 -27.39 10.22 -2.86
N ASN A 715 -27.81 10.99 -3.88
CA ASN A 715 -28.03 12.43 -3.74
C ASN A 715 -29.18 12.74 -2.77
N ALA A 716 -30.26 11.95 -2.79
CA ALA A 716 -31.36 12.11 -1.86
C ALA A 716 -30.91 11.86 -0.40
N VAL A 717 -30.13 10.79 -0.17
CA VAL A 717 -29.55 10.50 1.15
C VAL A 717 -28.58 11.60 1.58
N LEU A 718 -27.70 12.03 0.67
CA LEU A 718 -26.71 13.07 0.91
C LEU A 718 -27.37 14.41 1.29
N HIS A 719 -28.45 14.79 0.61
CA HIS A 719 -29.22 15.99 0.92
C HIS A 719 -29.79 15.94 2.35
N GLN A 720 -30.34 14.79 2.76
CA GLN A 720 -30.84 14.61 4.12
C GLN A 720 -29.70 14.72 5.16
N VAL A 721 -28.60 14.02 4.95
CA VAL A 721 -27.46 14.02 5.88
C VAL A 721 -26.86 15.42 6.03
N LYS A 722 -26.75 16.18 4.94
CA LYS A 722 -26.19 17.55 4.94
C LYS A 722 -27.09 18.59 5.61
N GLY A 723 -28.38 18.29 5.81
CA GLY A 723 -29.30 19.17 6.54
C GLY A 723 -29.08 19.17 8.05
N GLU A 724 -28.24 18.27 8.56
CA GLU A 724 -27.97 18.08 9.98
C GLU A 724 -26.76 18.89 10.46
N ASP A 725 -26.76 19.27 11.74
CA ASP A 725 -25.60 19.87 12.40
C ASP A 725 -24.74 18.80 13.09
N PHE A 726 -23.63 18.42 12.44
CA PHE A 726 -22.71 17.40 12.97
C PHE A 726 -22.08 17.76 14.31
N SER A 727 -22.09 19.03 14.72
CA SER A 727 -21.50 19.44 16.00
C SER A 727 -22.38 19.11 17.22
N THR A 728 -23.69 18.89 16.98
CA THR A 728 -24.70 18.65 18.02
C THR A 728 -25.38 17.29 17.89
N LEU A 729 -25.09 16.54 16.82
CA LEU A 729 -25.67 15.23 16.55
C LEU A 729 -25.32 14.21 17.64
N SER A 730 -26.30 13.40 18.06
CA SER A 730 -26.04 12.26 18.93
C SER A 730 -25.28 11.16 18.18
N ASP A 731 -24.50 10.36 18.90
CA ASP A 731 -23.76 9.24 18.30
C ASP A 731 -24.71 8.20 17.67
N GLU A 732 -25.87 7.96 18.28
CA GLU A 732 -26.89 7.04 17.75
C GLU A 732 -27.45 7.51 16.41
N LYS A 733 -27.88 8.78 16.31
CA LYS A 733 -28.38 9.36 15.05
C LYS A 733 -27.27 9.43 14.01
N SER A 734 -26.05 9.76 14.42
CA SER A 734 -24.86 9.78 13.55
C SER A 734 -24.59 8.42 12.95
N GLN A 735 -24.64 7.36 13.76
CA GLN A 735 -24.43 5.99 13.31
C GLN A 735 -25.53 5.54 12.34
N GLN A 736 -26.79 5.90 12.60
CA GLN A 736 -27.91 5.59 11.70
C GLN A 736 -27.74 6.25 10.33
N LEU A 737 -27.40 7.54 10.30
CA LEU A 737 -27.16 8.28 9.05
C LEU A 737 -25.91 7.77 8.33
N PHE A 738 -24.86 7.43 9.07
CA PHE A 738 -23.63 6.84 8.53
C PHE A 738 -23.92 5.53 7.82
N THR A 739 -24.60 4.59 8.48
CA THR A 739 -24.97 3.30 7.87
C THR A 739 -25.78 3.52 6.60
N ARG A 740 -26.77 4.41 6.63
CA ARG A 740 -27.61 4.69 5.45
C ARG A 740 -26.83 5.30 4.28
N LEU A 741 -25.97 6.28 4.55
CA LEU A 741 -25.13 6.90 3.52
C LEU A 741 -24.10 5.91 2.96
N GLN A 742 -23.50 5.08 3.82
CA GLN A 742 -22.53 4.06 3.43
C GLN A 742 -23.17 3.03 2.51
N THR A 743 -24.34 2.49 2.87
CA THR A 743 -25.06 1.52 2.03
C THR A 743 -25.40 2.10 0.66
N ALA A 744 -25.92 3.33 0.59
CA ALA A 744 -26.21 3.98 -0.69
C ALA A 744 -24.93 4.25 -1.50
N TYR A 745 -23.82 4.58 -0.84
CA TYR A 745 -22.54 4.83 -1.50
C TYR A 745 -21.94 3.54 -2.08
N GLU A 746 -22.00 2.43 -1.34
CA GLU A 746 -21.59 1.11 -1.82
C GLU A 746 -22.43 0.67 -3.03
N ALA A 747 -23.74 0.91 -3.00
CA ALA A 747 -24.62 0.65 -4.14
C ALA A 747 -24.23 1.48 -5.38
N LEU A 748 -23.92 2.78 -5.20
CA LEU A 748 -23.38 3.62 -6.29
C LEU A 748 -22.08 3.03 -6.84
N LEU A 749 -21.11 2.71 -5.99
CA LEU A 749 -19.82 2.17 -6.42
C LEU A 749 -19.98 0.83 -7.16
N GLN A 750 -20.92 -0.02 -6.73
CA GLN A 750 -21.23 -1.28 -7.40
C GLN A 750 -21.85 -1.04 -8.79
N SER A 751 -22.71 -0.03 -8.93
CA SER A 751 -23.32 0.32 -10.22
C SER A 751 -22.30 0.75 -11.29
N PHE A 752 -21.16 1.31 -10.87
CA PHE A 752 -20.05 1.68 -11.76
C PHE A 752 -19.37 0.47 -12.41
N VAL A 753 -19.48 -0.71 -11.80
CA VAL A 753 -18.89 -1.96 -12.33
C VAL A 753 -19.72 -2.52 -13.47
N SER A 754 -21.05 -2.37 -13.42
CA SER A 754 -21.99 -2.92 -14.41
C SER A 754 -22.43 -1.91 -15.48
N THR A 755 -22.13 -0.63 -15.30
CA THR A 755 -22.58 0.44 -16.21
C THR A 755 -21.43 0.96 -17.07
N SER A 756 -21.68 1.18 -18.36
CA SER A 756 -20.71 1.85 -19.24
C SER A 756 -20.70 3.35 -18.99
N VAL A 757 -19.54 3.99 -19.12
CA VAL A 757 -19.42 5.44 -19.10
C VAL A 757 -20.13 6.05 -20.32
N ASN A 758 -20.52 7.32 -20.21
CA ASN A 758 -21.09 8.09 -21.30
C ASN A 758 -20.13 8.12 -22.50
N MET A 759 -20.63 7.79 -23.68
CA MET A 759 -19.88 7.89 -24.94
C MET A 759 -20.03 9.28 -25.56
N PRO A 760 -19.12 9.73 -26.44
CA PRO A 760 -19.31 10.95 -27.21
C PRO A 760 -20.63 10.92 -27.99
N LEU A 761 -21.48 11.92 -27.78
CA LEU A 761 -22.76 12.04 -28.49
C LEU A 761 -22.58 12.30 -29.98
N THR A 762 -23.49 11.73 -30.76
CA THR A 762 -23.66 12.04 -32.18
C THR A 762 -24.49 13.31 -32.37
N PRO A 763 -24.05 14.28 -33.19
CA PRO A 763 -24.85 15.45 -33.54
C PRO A 763 -26.21 15.05 -34.13
N SER A 764 -27.28 15.69 -33.67
CA SER A 764 -28.65 15.54 -34.18
C SER A 764 -29.19 16.87 -34.71
N GLU A 765 -30.37 16.86 -35.33
CA GLU A 765 -31.06 18.08 -35.80
C GLU A 765 -31.32 19.09 -34.67
N THR A 766 -31.43 18.61 -33.42
CA THR A 766 -31.72 19.42 -32.22
C THR A 766 -30.49 19.70 -31.34
N ALA A 767 -29.36 19.03 -31.57
CA ALA A 767 -28.14 19.19 -30.79
C ALA A 767 -26.87 19.01 -31.64
N ASN A 768 -26.18 20.11 -31.97
CA ASN A 768 -24.92 20.08 -32.71
C ASN A 768 -23.72 20.12 -31.74
N VAL A 769 -23.25 18.96 -31.27
CA VAL A 769 -22.14 18.84 -30.32
C VAL A 769 -20.80 18.67 -31.06
N LEU A 770 -19.81 19.51 -30.73
CA LEU A 770 -18.45 19.40 -31.23
C LEU A 770 -17.51 18.99 -30.09
N TYR A 771 -16.39 18.36 -30.43
CA TYR A 771 -15.39 17.93 -29.47
C TYR A 771 -14.00 18.45 -29.82
N GLU A 772 -13.32 18.95 -28.80
CA GLU A 772 -11.85 18.99 -28.76
C GLU A 772 -11.37 17.63 -28.26
N ILE A 773 -10.61 16.92 -29.10
CA ILE A 773 -9.99 15.65 -28.74
C ILE A 773 -8.53 15.94 -28.43
N SER A 774 -8.09 15.55 -27.23
CA SER A 774 -6.74 15.90 -26.74
C SER A 774 -6.10 14.77 -25.95
N THR A 775 -4.77 14.79 -25.85
CA THR A 775 -4.02 13.84 -25.02
C THR A 775 -3.60 14.55 -23.72
N PRO A 776 -4.42 14.51 -22.63
CA PRO A 776 -4.16 15.33 -21.44
C PRO A 776 -2.85 14.96 -20.73
N LEU A 777 -2.39 13.72 -20.91
CA LEU A 777 -1.13 13.21 -20.36
C LEU A 777 0.10 13.60 -21.21
N ARG A 778 -0.08 14.38 -22.28
CA ARG A 778 0.99 14.92 -23.15
C ARG A 778 0.68 16.36 -23.57
N ASP A 779 0.85 17.28 -22.61
CA ASP A 779 0.66 18.73 -22.78
C ASP A 779 -0.74 19.18 -23.24
N LYS A 780 -1.75 18.28 -23.16
CA LYS A 780 -3.12 18.53 -23.60
C LYS A 780 -3.20 19.04 -25.05
N LEU A 781 -2.33 18.53 -25.93
CA LEU A 781 -2.33 18.90 -27.34
C LEU A 781 -3.60 18.40 -28.04
N LEU A 782 -4.19 19.25 -28.88
CA LEU A 782 -5.44 19.00 -29.60
C LEU A 782 -5.18 18.33 -30.95
N LEU A 783 -5.95 17.30 -31.30
CA LEU A 783 -5.94 16.69 -32.63
C LEU A 783 -6.33 17.74 -33.67
N THR A 784 -5.38 18.10 -34.55
CA THR A 784 -5.57 19.22 -35.48
C THR A 784 -5.39 18.79 -36.92
N LEU A 785 -6.44 18.99 -37.72
CA LEU A 785 -6.39 18.83 -39.17
C LEU A 785 -5.32 19.76 -39.77
N GLN A 786 -4.53 19.25 -40.72
CA GLN A 786 -3.65 20.09 -41.54
C GLN A 786 -4.31 20.35 -42.90
N GLN A 787 -4.41 19.29 -43.70
CA GLN A 787 -5.03 19.23 -45.01
C GLN A 787 -5.40 17.76 -45.29
N VAL A 788 -6.46 17.53 -46.05
CA VAL A 788 -6.85 16.18 -46.51
C VAL A 788 -5.67 15.46 -47.14
N GLY A 789 -5.44 14.21 -46.73
CA GLY A 789 -4.36 13.33 -47.20
C GLY A 789 -2.97 13.64 -46.62
N LYS A 790 -2.79 14.70 -45.82
CA LYS A 790 -1.52 14.98 -45.14
C LYS A 790 -1.51 14.40 -43.72
N PRO A 791 -0.34 14.00 -43.19
CA PRO A 791 -0.19 13.56 -41.81
C PRO A 791 -0.76 14.58 -40.82
N MET A 792 -1.57 14.09 -39.88
CA MET A 792 -2.12 14.89 -38.80
C MET A 792 -1.09 15.13 -37.69
N VAL A 793 -1.23 16.25 -36.99
CA VAL A 793 -0.38 16.62 -35.84
C VAL A 793 -1.25 17.16 -34.70
N SER A 794 -0.73 17.11 -33.48
CA SER A 794 -1.37 17.75 -32.34
C SER A 794 -0.82 19.15 -32.08
N GLN A 795 -1.69 20.11 -31.72
CA GLN A 795 -1.33 21.51 -31.50
C GLN A 795 -1.92 22.07 -30.20
N LYS A 796 -1.29 23.09 -29.59
CA LYS A 796 -1.78 23.72 -28.34
C LYS A 796 -2.98 24.64 -28.54
N LYS A 797 -3.08 25.30 -29.71
CA LYS A 797 -4.08 26.34 -29.96
C LYS A 797 -5.34 25.71 -30.55
N ALA A 798 -6.48 25.94 -29.90
CA ALA A 798 -7.79 25.60 -30.44
C ALA A 798 -8.10 26.42 -31.70
N THR A 799 -8.56 25.74 -32.75
CA THR A 799 -9.03 26.34 -34.02
C THR A 799 -10.19 25.51 -34.56
N GLU A 800 -10.89 25.97 -35.59
CA GLU A 800 -11.92 25.15 -36.25
C GLU A 800 -11.38 23.80 -36.77
N LYS A 801 -10.09 23.76 -37.13
CA LYS A 801 -9.39 22.54 -37.56
C LYS A 801 -9.15 21.54 -36.43
N SER A 802 -9.29 21.94 -35.17
CA SER A 802 -9.18 21.05 -34.01
C SER A 802 -10.53 20.58 -33.45
N LEU A 803 -11.64 20.97 -34.10
CA LEU A 803 -12.99 20.58 -33.69
C LEU A 803 -13.49 19.38 -34.50
N TRP A 804 -14.06 18.41 -33.80
CA TRP A 804 -14.49 17.14 -34.39
C TRP A 804 -15.93 16.80 -34.02
N ARG A 805 -16.68 16.28 -34.98
CA ARG A 805 -17.95 15.60 -34.78
C ARG A 805 -17.68 14.12 -34.61
N CYS A 806 -18.26 13.51 -33.58
CA CYS A 806 -18.24 12.06 -33.40
C CYS A 806 -19.56 11.51 -33.93
N LEU A 807 -19.57 10.73 -35.01
CA LEU A 807 -20.80 10.18 -35.59
C LEU A 807 -20.86 8.68 -35.36
N LEU A 808 -21.80 8.21 -34.56
CA LEU A 808 -22.03 6.79 -34.32
C LEU A 808 -22.56 6.12 -35.60
N ARG A 809 -22.00 4.96 -35.92
CA ARG A 809 -22.36 4.11 -37.04
C ARG A 809 -23.22 2.95 -36.55
N GLU A 810 -23.94 2.30 -37.47
CA GLU A 810 -24.78 1.13 -37.17
C GLU A 810 -23.99 -0.05 -36.58
N ASP A 811 -22.70 -0.15 -36.88
CA ASP A 811 -21.78 -1.17 -36.36
C ASP A 811 -21.18 -0.81 -34.98
N ASN A 812 -21.72 0.20 -34.29
CA ASN A 812 -21.24 0.74 -33.02
C ASN A 812 -19.82 1.33 -33.05
N THR A 813 -19.30 1.65 -34.24
CA THR A 813 -18.05 2.42 -34.39
C THR A 813 -18.34 3.89 -34.69
N TYR A 814 -17.32 4.75 -34.65
CA TYR A 814 -17.45 6.19 -34.80
C TYR A 814 -16.71 6.73 -36.02
N ASP A 815 -17.36 7.62 -36.75
CA ASP A 815 -16.69 8.54 -37.65
C ASP A 815 -16.23 9.79 -36.89
N LEU A 816 -14.94 10.12 -36.98
CA LEU A 816 -14.40 11.37 -36.45
C LEU A 816 -14.27 12.35 -37.61
N ARG A 817 -15.27 13.24 -37.75
CA ARG A 817 -15.40 14.15 -38.88
C ARG A 817 -15.03 15.57 -38.46
N ASN A 818 -14.08 16.19 -39.16
CA ASN A 818 -13.63 17.54 -38.84
C ASN A 818 -14.74 18.57 -39.07
N TYR A 819 -14.77 19.59 -38.22
CA TYR A 819 -15.75 20.66 -38.32
C TYR A 819 -15.54 21.54 -39.55
N SER A 820 -14.29 21.91 -39.84
CA SER A 820 -13.94 22.97 -40.80
C SER A 820 -14.10 22.56 -42.27
N ASP A 821 -13.71 21.33 -42.63
CA ASP A 821 -13.69 20.86 -44.03
C ASP A 821 -14.52 19.59 -44.26
N ASN A 822 -15.20 19.10 -43.21
CA ASN A 822 -16.02 17.89 -43.24
C ASN A 822 -15.26 16.58 -43.59
N SER A 823 -13.93 16.59 -43.57
CA SER A 823 -13.10 15.40 -43.79
C SER A 823 -13.15 14.44 -42.60
N TYR A 824 -12.88 13.16 -42.85
CA TYR A 824 -12.92 12.08 -41.85
C TYR A 824 -11.51 11.63 -41.50
N ILE A 825 -11.22 11.34 -40.23
CA ILE A 825 -9.98 10.62 -39.87
C ILE A 825 -10.09 9.18 -40.39
N SER A 826 -9.20 8.77 -41.29
CA SER A 826 -9.26 7.45 -41.91
C SER A 826 -8.65 6.36 -41.00
N PRO A 827 -9.37 5.27 -40.68
CA PRO A 827 -8.78 4.09 -40.06
C PRO A 827 -7.92 3.27 -41.01
N ILE A 828 -8.03 3.51 -42.31
CA ILE A 828 -7.17 2.92 -43.34
C ILE A 828 -6.05 3.92 -43.61
N VAL A 829 -4.86 3.65 -43.07
CA VAL A 829 -3.67 4.48 -43.25
C VAL A 829 -2.73 3.88 -44.28
N VAL A 830 -2.06 4.75 -45.04
CA VAL A 830 -0.89 4.41 -45.86
C VAL A 830 0.35 4.76 -45.04
N GLY A 831 1.00 3.74 -44.45
CA GLY A 831 2.07 3.93 -43.46
C GLY A 831 1.54 4.10 -42.03
N GLU A 832 2.32 4.73 -41.16
CA GLU A 832 2.02 4.82 -39.71
C GLU A 832 1.30 6.11 -39.30
N ASN A 833 1.24 7.12 -40.17
CA ASN A 833 0.63 8.42 -39.84
C ASN A 833 -0.88 8.41 -40.07
N LEU A 834 -1.63 8.97 -39.12
CA LEU A 834 -3.05 9.28 -39.32
C LEU A 834 -3.21 10.42 -40.33
N VAL A 835 -4.18 10.25 -41.21
CA VAL A 835 -4.55 11.23 -42.25
C VAL A 835 -6.06 11.40 -42.28
N THR A 836 -6.53 12.53 -42.83
CA THR A 836 -7.96 12.71 -43.14
C THR A 836 -8.27 12.44 -44.61
N THR A 837 -9.51 12.04 -44.90
CA THR A 837 -10.05 11.77 -46.23
C THR A 837 -11.35 12.54 -46.44
N ALA A 838 -11.61 13.01 -47.66
CA ALA A 838 -12.88 13.66 -48.01
C ALA A 838 -14.04 12.66 -48.10
N MET A 839 -13.76 11.41 -48.48
CA MET A 839 -14.77 10.35 -48.57
C MET A 839 -14.93 9.62 -47.24
N ARG A 840 -16.18 9.33 -46.85
CA ARG A 840 -16.48 8.57 -45.63
C ARG A 840 -15.79 7.19 -45.68
N PRO A 841 -14.97 6.83 -44.69
CA PRO A 841 -14.30 5.53 -44.65
C PRO A 841 -15.29 4.36 -44.55
N VAL A 842 -14.88 3.20 -45.08
CA VAL A 842 -15.68 1.96 -45.06
C VAL A 842 -15.85 1.42 -43.63
N LYS A 843 -14.85 1.64 -42.76
CA LYS A 843 -14.87 1.26 -41.34
C LYS A 843 -14.74 2.49 -40.45
N GLY A 844 -15.29 2.46 -39.24
CA GLY A 844 -15.12 3.52 -38.25
C GLY A 844 -14.08 3.19 -37.16
N TRP A 845 -14.01 4.05 -36.14
CA TRP A 845 -13.15 3.93 -34.98
C TRP A 845 -13.91 3.36 -33.77
N GLN A 846 -13.30 2.42 -33.06
CA GLN A 846 -13.78 1.94 -31.78
C GLN A 846 -13.25 2.84 -30.67
N LEU A 847 -14.14 3.25 -29.77
CA LEU A 847 -13.79 3.97 -28.55
C LEU A 847 -13.99 3.03 -27.36
N LYS A 848 -13.00 2.94 -26.49
CA LYS A 848 -13.06 2.18 -25.23
C LYS A 848 -12.49 3.02 -24.11
N SER A 849 -12.98 2.86 -22.89
CA SER A 849 -12.40 3.51 -21.73
C SER A 849 -10.92 3.14 -21.59
N ALA A 850 -10.08 4.14 -21.36
CA ALA A 850 -8.65 3.94 -21.08
C ALA A 850 -8.43 3.51 -19.63
N SER A 851 -7.16 3.22 -19.27
CA SER A 851 -6.78 2.93 -17.89
C SER A 851 -7.00 4.14 -16.95
N THR A 852 -6.83 5.36 -17.47
CA THR A 852 -7.18 6.58 -16.74
C THR A 852 -8.66 6.88 -16.90
N PHE A 853 -9.38 6.99 -15.78
CA PHE A 853 -10.80 7.34 -15.77
C PHE A 853 -11.08 8.65 -16.54
N GLY A 854 -12.20 8.70 -17.26
CA GLY A 854 -12.59 9.85 -18.08
C GLY A 854 -11.92 9.92 -19.45
N LEU A 855 -10.91 9.08 -19.73
CA LEU A 855 -10.20 9.05 -21.02
C LEU A 855 -10.61 7.83 -21.85
N PHE A 856 -10.40 7.93 -23.16
CA PHE A 856 -10.68 6.87 -24.12
C PHE A 856 -9.42 6.47 -24.90
N THR A 857 -9.28 5.18 -25.21
CA THR A 857 -8.46 4.71 -26.31
C THR A 857 -9.29 4.69 -27.60
N ILE A 858 -8.66 5.06 -28.73
CA ILE A 858 -9.29 5.07 -30.05
C ILE A 858 -8.56 4.06 -30.93
N SER A 859 -9.25 3.02 -31.40
CA SER A 859 -8.66 1.93 -32.17
C SER A 859 -9.41 1.60 -33.45
N SER A 860 -8.70 1.20 -34.49
CA SER A 860 -9.26 0.71 -35.73
C SER A 860 -9.62 -0.78 -35.62
N SER A 861 -10.47 -1.27 -36.53
CA SER A 861 -10.94 -2.67 -36.53
C SER A 861 -9.82 -3.71 -36.73
N ASP A 862 -8.68 -3.32 -37.31
CA ASP A 862 -7.50 -4.17 -37.51
C ASP A 862 -6.57 -4.16 -36.29
N GLY A 863 -7.01 -3.56 -35.18
CA GLY A 863 -6.28 -3.57 -33.92
C GLY A 863 -5.12 -2.59 -33.87
N LYS A 864 -5.12 -1.49 -34.63
CA LYS A 864 -4.17 -0.38 -34.41
C LYS A 864 -4.84 0.72 -33.60
N GLN A 865 -4.06 1.57 -32.92
CA GLN A 865 -4.59 2.62 -32.06
C GLN A 865 -3.99 3.98 -32.37
N PHE A 866 -4.75 5.04 -32.07
CA PHE A 866 -4.23 6.39 -32.06
C PHE A 866 -3.05 6.48 -31.09
N ASN A 867 -1.94 7.06 -31.53
CA ASN A 867 -0.81 7.39 -30.68
C ASN A 867 -0.29 8.79 -31.02
N GLN A 868 -0.23 9.67 -30.02
CA GLN A 868 0.42 10.95 -30.12
C GLN A 868 1.93 10.81 -29.88
N GLY A 869 2.72 11.08 -30.92
CA GLY A 869 4.17 11.17 -30.83
C GLY A 869 4.64 12.19 -29.78
N ASN A 870 5.90 12.09 -29.35
CA ASN A 870 6.51 13.07 -28.45
C ASN A 870 7.03 14.31 -29.22
N GLY A 871 7.56 15.30 -28.51
CA GLY A 871 8.11 16.52 -29.11
C GLY A 871 9.22 16.24 -30.13
N GLY A 872 10.05 15.22 -29.90
CA GLY A 872 11.09 14.78 -30.85
C GLY A 872 10.54 14.25 -32.17
N LYS A 873 9.28 13.81 -32.22
CA LYS A 873 8.56 13.40 -33.43
C LYS A 873 7.63 14.49 -33.99
N GLY A 874 7.74 15.73 -33.50
CA GLY A 874 6.90 16.84 -33.91
C GLY A 874 5.41 16.64 -33.58
N PHE A 875 5.08 15.85 -32.55
CA PHE A 875 3.71 15.53 -32.14
C PHE A 875 2.80 14.99 -33.25
N ARG A 876 3.38 14.21 -34.19
CA ARG A 876 2.61 13.49 -35.21
C ARG A 876 1.61 12.52 -34.57
N LEU A 877 0.45 12.40 -35.20
CA LEU A 877 -0.58 11.44 -34.83
C LEU A 877 -0.43 10.17 -35.67
N LEU A 878 -0.32 9.03 -34.99
CA LEU A 878 -0.01 7.74 -35.59
C LEU A 878 -1.16 6.76 -35.39
N ASN A 879 -1.33 5.82 -36.33
CA ASN A 879 -2.15 4.63 -36.17
C ASN A 879 -1.21 3.43 -36.02
N TRP A 880 -0.75 3.16 -34.80
CA TRP A 880 0.35 2.26 -34.51
C TRP A 880 -0.04 1.27 -33.40
N GLY A 881 0.55 0.07 -33.42
CA GLY A 881 0.53 -0.87 -32.29
C GLY A 881 -0.52 -1.96 -32.43
N SER A 882 -0.83 -2.61 -31.29
CA SER A 882 -1.71 -3.78 -31.20
C SER A 882 -3.13 -3.46 -30.70
N GLY A 883 -3.48 -2.19 -30.49
CA GLY A 883 -4.86 -1.78 -30.20
C GLY A 883 -5.34 -2.12 -28.80
N THR A 884 -4.45 -2.67 -27.96
CA THR A 884 -4.72 -3.15 -26.61
C THR A 884 -4.02 -2.33 -25.53
N ASN A 885 -3.20 -1.34 -25.90
CA ASN A 885 -2.42 -0.58 -24.95
C ASN A 885 -3.24 0.59 -24.40
N SER A 886 -3.82 0.40 -23.22
CA SER A 886 -4.61 1.40 -22.51
C SER A 886 -3.82 2.24 -21.50
N THR A 887 -2.52 1.99 -21.35
CA THR A 887 -1.66 2.63 -20.33
C THR A 887 -0.66 3.63 -20.91
N ASP A 888 -0.30 3.55 -22.21
CA ASP A 888 0.56 4.56 -22.85
C ASP A 888 -0.12 5.93 -22.83
N THR A 889 0.55 6.92 -22.24
CA THR A 889 0.10 8.32 -22.18
C THR A 889 -0.21 8.90 -23.56
N GLY A 890 0.47 8.45 -24.62
CA GLY A 890 0.21 8.87 -26.00
C GLY A 890 -1.08 8.34 -26.61
N CYS A 891 -1.72 7.34 -25.98
CA CYS A 891 -2.89 6.64 -26.52
C CYS A 891 -4.20 6.94 -25.79
N GLN A 892 -4.17 7.81 -24.79
CA GLN A 892 -5.33 8.13 -23.96
C GLN A 892 -5.85 9.52 -24.29
N PHE A 893 -7.07 9.59 -24.80
CA PHE A 893 -7.67 10.82 -25.33
C PHE A 893 -8.87 11.27 -24.51
N LEU A 894 -8.90 12.56 -24.20
CA LEU A 894 -10.03 13.25 -23.59
C LEU A 894 -10.90 13.86 -24.69
N PHE A 895 -12.21 13.63 -24.63
CA PHE A 895 -13.21 14.26 -25.48
C PHE A 895 -13.88 15.39 -24.71
N THR A 896 -13.46 16.63 -24.98
CA THR A 896 -14.03 17.82 -24.33
C THR A 896 -15.13 18.39 -25.21
N PRO A 897 -16.41 18.38 -24.78
CA PRO A 897 -17.48 18.98 -25.57
C PRO A 897 -17.32 20.50 -25.64
N VAL A 898 -17.61 21.06 -26.82
CA VAL A 898 -17.48 22.48 -27.16
C VAL A 898 -18.80 22.99 -27.73
N ARG A 899 -19.20 24.20 -27.32
CA ARG A 899 -20.33 24.93 -27.91
C ARG A 899 -19.83 26.15 -28.67
N MET A 900 -20.39 26.35 -29.86
CA MET A 900 -20.18 27.55 -30.67
C MET A 900 -21.29 28.55 -30.36
N GLU A 901 -20.93 29.76 -29.90
CA GLU A 901 -21.85 30.93 -29.85
C GLU A 901 -21.30 31.97 -30.85
N ASN A 902 -22.10 32.37 -31.85
CA ASN A 902 -21.74 33.37 -32.87
C ASN A 902 -20.39 33.14 -33.59
N GLY A 903 -20.05 31.88 -33.90
CA GLY A 903 -18.78 31.54 -34.59
C GLY A 903 -17.54 31.59 -33.69
N VAL A 904 -17.70 31.82 -32.38
CA VAL A 904 -16.61 31.81 -31.40
C VAL A 904 -16.74 30.62 -30.45
N ILE A 905 -15.62 29.97 -30.17
CA ILE A 905 -15.51 28.87 -29.21
C ILE A 905 -15.83 29.41 -27.81
N THR A 906 -16.98 29.04 -27.23
CA THR A 906 -17.35 29.42 -25.85
C THR A 906 -17.25 28.19 -24.95
N GLY A 907 -16.59 28.35 -23.80
CA GLY A 907 -16.01 27.26 -23.02
C GLY A 907 -16.97 26.19 -22.44
N VAL A 908 -16.33 25.19 -21.83
CA VAL A 908 -16.83 23.87 -21.38
C VAL A 908 -18.08 23.87 -20.47
N GLN A 909 -18.37 24.95 -19.72
CA GLN A 909 -19.43 24.94 -18.69
C GLN A 909 -20.87 25.03 -19.25
N LYS A 910 -21.11 25.75 -20.34
CA LYS A 910 -22.47 25.91 -20.91
C LYS A 910 -22.92 24.75 -21.81
N ALA A 911 -21.99 23.94 -22.31
CA ALA A 911 -22.29 22.78 -23.16
C ALA A 911 -22.93 21.62 -22.37
N ALA A 912 -22.57 21.46 -21.08
CA ALA A 912 -23.13 20.44 -20.20
C ALA A 912 -24.65 20.63 -19.94
N ALA A 913 -25.10 21.88 -19.85
CA ALA A 913 -26.53 22.21 -19.70
C ALA A 913 -27.37 21.93 -20.96
N ALA A 914 -26.74 21.97 -22.15
CA ALA A 914 -27.41 21.63 -23.42
C ALA A 914 -27.54 20.11 -23.63
N LEU A 915 -26.64 19.31 -23.06
CA LEU A 915 -26.71 17.84 -23.04
C LEU A 915 -27.81 17.31 -22.11
N ALA A 916 -28.32 18.15 -21.20
CA ALA A 916 -29.25 17.75 -20.14
C ALA A 916 -30.73 17.76 -20.54
N GLY A 917 -31.09 18.19 -21.76
CA GLY A 917 -32.49 18.18 -22.22
C GLY A 917 -33.46 18.81 -21.20
N THR A 918 -33.53 20.14 -21.16
CA THR A 918 -34.34 21.03 -20.29
C THR A 918 -33.68 21.45 -18.97
N ALA A 919 -33.22 22.70 -18.92
CA ALA A 919 -33.20 23.43 -17.65
C ALA A 919 -34.64 23.94 -17.41
N GLN A 920 -35.34 23.38 -16.42
CA GLN A 920 -36.60 23.96 -15.95
C GLN A 920 -36.29 25.18 -15.07
N TRP A 921 -36.85 26.33 -15.42
CA TRP A 921 -36.83 27.51 -14.56
C TRP A 921 -38.08 27.50 -13.69
N TYR A 922 -37.97 27.93 -12.44
CA TYR A 922 -39.10 28.03 -11.52
C TYR A 922 -39.36 29.48 -11.13
N ASP A 923 -40.64 29.86 -11.03
CA ASP A 923 -41.03 31.12 -10.40
C ASP A 923 -40.85 31.08 -8.87
N LEU A 924 -41.05 32.21 -8.20
CA LEU A 924 -40.91 32.31 -6.73
C LEU A 924 -41.95 31.48 -5.96
N GLN A 925 -42.92 30.87 -6.65
CA GLN A 925 -43.91 29.95 -6.10
C GLN A 925 -43.64 28.49 -6.47
N GLY A 926 -42.51 28.18 -7.12
CA GLY A 926 -42.09 26.82 -7.45
C GLY A 926 -42.75 26.22 -8.69
N ARG A 927 -43.37 27.03 -9.56
CA ARG A 927 -44.02 26.54 -10.79
C ARG A 927 -43.05 26.55 -11.97
N PRO A 928 -42.99 25.48 -12.79
CA PRO A 928 -42.09 25.41 -13.94
C PRO A 928 -42.52 26.36 -15.06
N ILE A 929 -41.56 27.08 -15.65
CA ILE A 929 -41.76 28.02 -16.76
C ILE A 929 -40.78 27.76 -17.91
N VAL A 930 -41.22 28.00 -19.16
CA VAL A 930 -40.55 27.51 -20.38
C VAL A 930 -39.64 28.55 -21.06
N SER A 931 -39.77 29.85 -20.77
CA SER A 931 -38.85 30.92 -21.21
C SER A 931 -39.41 32.27 -20.76
N THR A 932 -38.59 33.21 -20.25
CA THR A 932 -38.90 34.66 -20.34
C THR A 932 -37.65 35.55 -20.31
N SER A 933 -37.78 36.74 -20.90
CA SER A 933 -36.75 37.76 -21.08
C SER A 933 -36.80 38.91 -20.07
N ARG A 934 -37.19 38.67 -18.79
CA ARG A 934 -36.89 39.52 -17.60
C ARG A 934 -37.64 39.07 -16.33
N GLY A 935 -36.94 38.93 -15.20
CA GLY A 935 -37.51 38.59 -13.87
C GLY A 935 -36.49 37.97 -12.89
N ILE A 936 -36.83 37.91 -11.59
CA ILE A 936 -36.04 37.16 -10.58
C ILE A 936 -36.44 35.69 -10.66
N LEU A 937 -35.50 34.81 -11.04
CA LEU A 937 -35.76 33.38 -11.23
C LEU A 937 -34.83 32.52 -10.37
N VAL A 938 -35.30 31.33 -10.02
CA VAL A 938 -34.53 30.34 -9.25
C VAL A 938 -34.20 29.16 -10.15
N SER A 939 -32.89 28.90 -10.30
CA SER A 939 -32.41 27.66 -10.93
C SER A 939 -32.17 26.59 -9.87
N GLU A 940 -32.08 25.31 -10.25
CA GLU A 940 -31.71 24.22 -9.32
C GLU A 940 -30.36 24.47 -8.61
N GLU A 941 -29.49 25.32 -9.17
CA GLU A 941 -28.20 25.70 -8.60
C GLU A 941 -28.24 26.98 -7.73
N GLY A 942 -29.42 27.56 -7.49
CA GLY A 942 -29.63 28.74 -6.63
C GLY A 942 -30.25 29.96 -7.32
N GLN A 943 -30.47 31.04 -6.56
CA GLN A 943 -31.11 32.28 -7.01
C GLN A 943 -30.23 33.11 -7.96
N LYS A 944 -30.77 33.54 -9.11
CA LYS A 944 -30.15 34.54 -9.98
C LYS A 944 -31.14 35.64 -10.36
N ILE A 945 -30.73 36.89 -10.15
CA ILE A 945 -31.45 38.06 -10.66
C ILE A 945 -31.00 38.28 -12.10
N VAL A 946 -31.91 38.15 -13.06
CA VAL A 946 -31.65 38.51 -14.46
C VAL A 946 -32.40 39.81 -14.78
N ARG A 947 -31.65 40.87 -15.11
CA ARG A 947 -32.17 42.20 -15.44
C ARG A 947 -32.71 42.32 -16.85
#